data_AF-A0A820Z005-F1
#
_entry.id   AF-A0A820Z005-F1
#
_cell.length_a   1.000
_cell.length_b   1.000
_cell.length_c   1.000
_cell.angle_alpha   90.00
_cell.angle_beta   90.00
_cell.angle_gamma   90.00
#
_symmetry.space_group_name_H-M   'P 1'
#
loop_
_entity.id
_entity.type
_entity.pdbx_description
1 polymer ?
#
loop_
_entity_poly.entity_id
_entity_poly.type
_entity_poly.pdbx_seq_one_letter_code
_entity_poly.pdbx_strand_id
1 'polypeptide(L)'
;HANLYDTYIEKTINDINIFENVNELSLFLANSNENLKLPKSCFFNVKNLKLISRFRHDERQPRLLFVDISHLVIFSNLESIEFIGNNFPSSSLVLLDYTTKLQSLSLSFSNLIQMTKTLSDQHICQQLTKLIKHLKITSINDVNNFVLFERLPLVFSHLASLSLSLVNPKDLYTLMILILQKMAPILKTMNLFVEAHMYGVGILNDFMSWLIGYLHLHELEKVDMSFERSFPDEIILEICRYLHPIDILLSFGGLNYRLNQTISDFIYHVHLSSIISYENYLHLLRIILPSIWSLIQSLKISNCQVPCLTKLFLDNTDNILPLNLKKLSLFHLNTNEIYNFINRLMNKTIIEELIIECSDIDFAKQQELYGFKMAQMLFFHHPTLKSIELRGDIVFDLSHLSFLSLSNSNDSDSLNIINIDQLCILRRLTIPLQSLSSLHLLLIYQSHLEYLNVHIGDAKSIYDYKITPFPPLLNLQEFHFRSDDLSIKFENLFELLTYFPNLKSLSLNLTTECRLFFDGNILQTLVHRLDSFQFSIARFLQPTYEEQTLSTFYTPFWLDTKKWYTQCYWHIDEENLDSDYFHIYSVPYPFSNFDIYKCTNENLLSKDKLKSFTKVKRLDLSETSDINIIPFLKHCPYVHTICLNDIYDDEENYGTDEEEDITDQNDENVSINDIQSTYSYQSTLPILSYVRYLILLALPEHDLEFFERLVYVTPNLNRLSVFFDDLLEIIHIPQQNLCKILQNRIYQLEINLDYSWSSVHIRRDIPKILR
;
A
#
# COMPACT_ATOMS: atom_id res chain seq x y z
N HIS A 1 -36.20 -20.57 -11.60
CA HIS A 1 -34.98 -20.58 -10.77
C HIS A 1 -35.09 -21.38 -9.46
N ALA A 2 -36.28 -21.58 -8.85
CA ALA A 2 -36.42 -22.47 -7.68
C ALA A 2 -36.22 -23.98 -8.01
N ASN A 3 -36.76 -24.45 -9.15
CA ASN A 3 -36.79 -25.89 -9.47
C ASN A 3 -35.43 -26.55 -9.82
N LEU A 4 -34.36 -25.78 -10.05
CA LEU A 4 -33.02 -26.32 -10.37
C LEU A 4 -32.15 -26.56 -9.12
N TYR A 5 -32.49 -25.94 -8.00
CA TYR A 5 -31.78 -26.12 -6.72
C TYR A 5 -32.25 -27.37 -5.98
N ASP A 6 -33.53 -27.72 -6.07
CA ASP A 6 -34.12 -28.86 -5.34
C ASP A 6 -33.60 -30.21 -5.87
N THR A 7 -33.34 -30.33 -7.17
CA THR A 7 -32.86 -31.58 -7.80
C THR A 7 -31.40 -31.91 -7.45
N TYR A 8 -30.57 -30.90 -7.15
CA TYR A 8 -29.15 -31.12 -6.82
C TYR A 8 -28.97 -31.57 -5.36
N ILE A 9 -29.80 -31.07 -4.44
CA ILE A 9 -29.80 -31.50 -3.03
C ILE A 9 -30.38 -32.91 -2.88
N GLU A 10 -31.46 -33.25 -3.58
CA GLU A 10 -32.06 -34.59 -3.54
C GLU A 10 -31.10 -35.68 -4.04
N LYS A 11 -30.27 -35.36 -5.05
CA LYS A 11 -29.30 -36.30 -5.60
C LYS A 11 -28.08 -36.50 -4.70
N THR A 12 -27.67 -35.45 -3.98
CA THR A 12 -26.48 -35.52 -3.10
C THR A 12 -26.79 -36.25 -1.78
N ILE A 13 -28.01 -36.15 -1.25
CA ILE A 13 -28.34 -36.74 0.05
C ILE A 13 -28.73 -38.23 -0.04
N ASN A 14 -29.30 -38.68 -1.16
CA ASN A 14 -29.70 -40.09 -1.32
C ASN A 14 -28.52 -41.06 -1.48
N ASP A 15 -27.33 -40.57 -1.81
CA ASP A 15 -26.12 -41.39 -2.01
C ASP A 15 -25.24 -41.51 -0.74
N ILE A 16 -25.59 -40.83 0.36
CA ILE A 16 -24.77 -40.77 1.59
C ILE A 16 -25.29 -41.76 2.64
N ASN A 17 -24.79 -43.00 2.58
CA ASN A 17 -24.84 -43.96 3.68
C ASN A 17 -23.40 -44.23 4.17
N ILE A 18 -22.71 -43.24 4.76
CA ILE A 18 -21.45 -43.42 5.50
C ILE A 18 -21.25 -42.28 6.51
N PHE A 19 -20.68 -42.59 7.68
CA PHE A 19 -20.17 -41.65 8.69
C PHE A 19 -19.03 -40.80 8.10
N GLU A 20 -19.31 -39.58 7.63
CA GLU A 20 -18.27 -38.63 7.24
C GLU A 20 -17.93 -37.68 8.40
N ASN A 21 -16.63 -37.46 8.62
CA ASN A 21 -16.11 -36.43 9.52
C ASN A 21 -16.11 -35.09 8.76
N VAL A 22 -17.04 -34.21 9.11
CA VAL A 22 -17.16 -32.89 8.49
C VAL A 22 -16.62 -31.83 9.43
N ASN A 23 -15.56 -31.11 9.02
CA ASN A 23 -14.97 -30.06 9.87
C ASN A 23 -15.92 -28.87 10.07
N GLU A 24 -16.67 -28.48 9.04
CA GLU A 24 -17.64 -27.40 9.12
C GLU A 24 -18.86 -27.70 8.25
N LEU A 25 -20.05 -27.61 8.83
CA LEU A 25 -21.32 -27.78 8.13
C LEU A 25 -22.19 -26.53 8.35
N SER A 26 -22.56 -25.86 7.26
CA SER A 26 -23.53 -24.76 7.28
C SER A 26 -24.84 -25.23 6.68
N LEU A 27 -25.89 -25.33 7.48
CA LEU A 27 -27.22 -25.74 7.01
C LEU A 27 -28.09 -24.51 6.72
N PHE A 28 -28.46 -24.39 5.45
CA PHE A 28 -29.39 -23.39 4.94
C PHE A 28 -30.64 -24.11 4.42
N LEU A 29 -31.72 -24.12 5.19
CA LEU A 29 -33.00 -24.69 4.77
C LEU A 29 -33.93 -23.55 4.35
N ALA A 30 -34.08 -23.36 3.04
CA ALA A 30 -35.07 -22.44 2.50
C ALA A 30 -36.48 -23.02 2.67
N ASN A 31 -37.49 -22.16 2.87
CA ASN A 31 -38.90 -22.55 2.88
C ASN A 31 -39.31 -23.09 1.49
N SER A 32 -39.06 -24.37 1.21
CA SER A 32 -39.72 -25.08 0.11
C SER A 32 -40.92 -25.86 0.68
N ASN A 33 -42.08 -25.69 0.05
CA ASN A 33 -43.33 -26.37 0.42
C ASN A 33 -43.37 -27.85 -0.07
N GLU A 34 -42.24 -28.45 -0.42
CA GLU A 34 -42.19 -29.79 -1.01
C GLU A 34 -41.51 -30.81 -0.08
N ASN A 35 -42.14 -31.99 0.01
CA ASN A 35 -41.79 -33.09 0.89
C ASN A 35 -40.45 -33.74 0.49
N LEU A 36 -39.33 -33.18 0.93
CA LEU A 36 -38.01 -33.84 0.87
C LEU A 36 -38.03 -35.15 1.66
N LYS A 37 -37.96 -36.30 0.96
CA LYS A 37 -37.84 -37.64 1.57
C LYS A 37 -36.38 -37.91 1.92
N LEU A 38 -35.96 -37.46 3.10
CA LEU A 38 -34.67 -37.84 3.68
C LEU A 38 -34.71 -39.30 4.26
N PRO A 39 -33.59 -40.03 4.33
CA PRO A 39 -33.51 -41.35 4.96
C PRO A 39 -33.90 -41.31 6.45
N LYS A 40 -34.51 -42.36 6.99
CA LYS A 40 -35.12 -42.39 8.35
C LYS A 40 -34.19 -42.01 9.53
N SER A 41 -32.87 -42.01 9.33
CA SER A 41 -31.88 -41.53 10.31
C SER A 41 -30.52 -41.35 9.63
N CYS A 42 -29.93 -40.15 9.72
CA CYS A 42 -28.55 -39.88 9.29
C CYS A 42 -27.71 -39.39 10.47
N PHE A 43 -26.48 -39.90 10.59
CA PHE A 43 -25.52 -39.51 11.63
C PHE A 43 -24.39 -38.70 11.01
N PHE A 44 -24.11 -37.51 11.54
CA PHE A 44 -22.98 -36.68 11.11
C PHE A 44 -22.03 -36.43 12.27
N ASN A 45 -20.72 -36.64 12.05
CA ASN A 45 -19.68 -36.20 12.98
C ASN A 45 -19.20 -34.82 12.52
N VAL A 46 -19.66 -33.75 13.18
CA VAL A 46 -19.44 -32.37 12.74
C VAL A 46 -18.69 -31.59 13.81
N LYS A 47 -17.52 -31.04 13.50
CA LYS A 47 -16.76 -30.25 14.48
C LYS A 47 -17.36 -28.85 14.70
N ASN A 48 -17.74 -28.17 13.61
CA ASN A 48 -18.35 -26.84 13.59
C ASN A 48 -19.71 -26.85 12.87
N LEU A 49 -20.81 -26.57 13.58
CA LEU A 49 -22.16 -26.53 13.00
C LEU A 49 -22.71 -25.10 13.00
N LYS A 50 -23.12 -24.59 11.82
CA LYS A 50 -23.81 -23.30 11.64
C LYS A 50 -25.25 -23.53 11.17
N LEU A 51 -26.22 -23.04 11.93
CA LEU A 51 -27.66 -23.11 11.61
C LEU A 51 -28.17 -21.73 11.20
N ILE A 52 -28.59 -21.57 9.93
CA ILE A 52 -28.81 -20.25 9.30
C ILE A 52 -30.29 -19.92 8.98
N SER A 53 -31.27 -20.81 9.20
CA SER A 53 -32.69 -20.51 8.87
C SER A 53 -33.75 -21.21 9.74
N ARG A 54 -35.04 -20.99 9.43
CA ARG A 54 -36.23 -21.48 10.17
C ARG A 54 -36.47 -22.97 9.92
N PHE A 55 -36.71 -23.74 10.99
CA PHE A 55 -37.13 -25.14 10.91
C PHE A 55 -38.65 -25.22 11.08
N ARG A 56 -39.38 -25.73 10.09
CA ARG A 56 -40.77 -26.21 10.29
C ARG A 56 -40.73 -27.72 10.43
N HIS A 57 -41.16 -28.24 11.57
CA HIS A 57 -41.23 -29.68 11.77
C HIS A 57 -42.58 -30.22 11.28
N ASP A 58 -42.54 -31.06 10.25
CA ASP A 58 -43.64 -31.97 9.92
C ASP A 58 -43.35 -33.32 10.62
N GLU A 59 -44.35 -33.98 11.22
CA GLU A 59 -44.18 -35.20 12.04
C GLU A 59 -43.58 -36.39 11.25
N ARG A 60 -43.38 -36.23 9.94
CA ARG A 60 -42.88 -37.24 9.01
C ARG A 60 -41.41 -37.08 8.60
N GLN A 61 -40.69 -36.07 9.08
CA GLN A 61 -39.29 -35.86 8.72
C GLN A 61 -38.31 -36.69 9.56
N PRO A 62 -37.18 -37.14 8.99
CA PRO A 62 -36.23 -37.98 9.69
C PRO A 62 -35.40 -37.23 10.71
N ARG A 63 -34.93 -37.99 11.71
CA ARG A 63 -34.08 -37.48 12.79
C ARG A 63 -32.65 -37.37 12.27
N LEU A 64 -32.18 -36.14 12.08
CA LEU A 64 -30.76 -35.83 11.94
C LEU A 64 -30.11 -35.87 13.33
N LEU A 65 -29.13 -36.75 13.52
CA LEU A 65 -28.36 -36.84 14.75
C LEU A 65 -26.93 -36.36 14.48
N PHE A 66 -26.56 -35.25 15.12
CA PHE A 66 -25.19 -34.73 15.09
C PHE A 66 -24.45 -35.22 16.34
N VAL A 67 -23.26 -35.77 16.14
CA VAL A 67 -22.37 -36.23 17.23
C VAL A 67 -21.09 -35.40 17.16
N ASP A 68 -20.43 -35.20 18.30
CA ASP A 68 -19.08 -34.58 18.41
C ASP A 68 -18.97 -33.09 18.04
N ILE A 69 -20.08 -32.32 18.09
CA ILE A 69 -20.04 -30.86 17.90
C ILE A 69 -19.20 -30.19 18.98
N SER A 70 -18.18 -29.43 18.57
CA SER A 70 -17.34 -28.62 19.44
C SER A 70 -17.66 -27.13 19.39
N HIS A 71 -18.16 -26.64 18.25
CA HIS A 71 -18.60 -25.26 18.05
C HIS A 71 -19.99 -25.22 17.40
N LEU A 72 -20.94 -24.56 18.04
CA LEU A 72 -22.32 -24.40 17.55
C LEU A 72 -22.66 -22.92 17.36
N VAL A 73 -23.15 -22.55 16.19
CA VAL A 73 -23.61 -21.17 15.88
C VAL A 73 -25.06 -21.18 15.45
N ILE A 74 -25.91 -20.41 16.14
CA ILE A 74 -27.35 -20.33 15.89
C ILE A 74 -27.72 -18.88 15.55
N PHE A 75 -28.04 -18.63 14.27
CA PHE A 75 -28.38 -17.29 13.76
C PHE A 75 -29.90 -17.01 13.66
N SER A 76 -30.76 -18.04 13.61
CA SER A 76 -32.21 -17.88 13.37
C SER A 76 -33.03 -17.77 14.65
N ASN A 77 -34.15 -17.04 14.62
CA ASN A 77 -35.04 -16.81 15.77
C ASN A 77 -35.76 -18.11 16.18
N LEU A 78 -35.52 -18.59 17.40
CA LEU A 78 -36.05 -19.85 17.93
C LEU A 78 -37.60 -19.90 18.02
N GLU A 79 -38.32 -18.75 18.01
CA GLU A 79 -39.79 -18.68 18.08
C GLU A 79 -40.51 -19.31 16.88
N SER A 80 -39.84 -19.45 15.74
CA SER A 80 -40.46 -19.98 14.51
C SER A 80 -40.37 -21.50 14.35
N ILE A 81 -39.86 -22.20 15.37
CA ILE A 81 -39.88 -23.65 15.46
C ILE A 81 -41.16 -24.03 16.23
N GLU A 82 -42.30 -24.02 15.54
CA GLU A 82 -43.54 -24.58 16.08
C GLU A 82 -43.39 -26.11 16.18
N PHE A 83 -43.14 -26.61 17.38
CA PHE A 83 -43.52 -27.96 17.76
C PHE A 83 -44.88 -27.86 18.45
N ILE A 84 -45.91 -28.46 17.85
CA ILE A 84 -47.26 -28.41 18.41
C ILE A 84 -47.28 -29.12 19.77
N GLY A 85 -47.52 -28.32 20.81
CA GLY A 85 -47.73 -28.75 22.19
C GLY A 85 -47.29 -27.67 23.17
N ASN A 86 -48.21 -27.12 23.95
CA ASN A 86 -48.01 -25.98 24.89
C ASN A 86 -47.10 -26.27 26.11
N ASN A 87 -46.05 -27.05 25.93
CA ASN A 87 -44.92 -27.23 26.85
C ASN A 87 -43.69 -27.44 25.98
N PHE A 88 -42.63 -26.65 26.17
CA PHE A 88 -41.31 -26.90 25.58
C PHE A 88 -40.93 -28.38 25.83
N PRO A 89 -40.95 -29.28 24.82
CA PRO A 89 -40.67 -30.68 25.07
C PRO A 89 -39.23 -30.97 24.66
N SER A 90 -38.39 -31.43 25.60
CA SER A 90 -37.40 -32.53 25.51
C SER A 90 -36.52 -32.79 24.26
N SER A 91 -36.58 -32.03 23.16
CA SER A 91 -35.88 -32.32 21.89
C SER A 91 -34.71 -31.37 21.60
N SER A 92 -34.66 -30.18 22.18
CA SER A 92 -33.39 -29.43 22.32
C SER A 92 -32.45 -30.08 23.34
N LEU A 93 -33.02 -30.83 24.30
CA LEU A 93 -32.30 -31.75 25.21
C LEU A 93 -31.58 -32.86 24.43
N VAL A 94 -32.21 -33.43 23.41
CA VAL A 94 -31.58 -34.46 22.54
C VAL A 94 -30.29 -33.92 21.92
N LEU A 95 -30.28 -32.67 21.43
CA LEU A 95 -29.07 -32.11 20.80
C LEU A 95 -27.94 -31.88 21.82
N LEU A 96 -28.26 -31.51 23.06
CA LEU A 96 -27.28 -31.37 24.15
C LEU A 96 -26.80 -32.73 24.67
N ASP A 97 -27.69 -33.71 24.74
CA ASP A 97 -27.37 -35.08 25.18
C ASP A 97 -26.41 -35.79 24.19
N TYR A 98 -26.42 -35.40 22.91
CA TYR A 98 -25.50 -35.93 21.89
C TYR A 98 -24.27 -35.06 21.61
N THR A 99 -24.16 -33.87 22.22
CA THR A 99 -23.03 -32.93 22.01
C THR A 99 -22.11 -32.83 23.23
N THR A 100 -21.62 -34.00 23.69
CA THR A 100 -20.72 -34.12 24.85
C THR A 100 -19.38 -33.38 24.72
N LYS A 101 -19.04 -32.87 23.53
CA LYS A 101 -17.81 -32.11 23.23
C LYS A 101 -18.04 -30.62 22.98
N LEU A 102 -19.25 -30.10 23.18
CA LEU A 102 -19.56 -28.70 22.87
C LEU A 102 -18.75 -27.76 23.78
N GLN A 103 -17.75 -27.06 23.23
CA GLN A 103 -16.92 -26.12 23.98
C GLN A 103 -17.30 -24.66 23.70
N SER A 104 -17.89 -24.38 22.54
CA SER A 104 -18.23 -23.03 22.11
C SER A 104 -19.64 -22.93 21.58
N LEU A 105 -20.35 -21.89 22.02
CA LEU A 105 -21.70 -21.59 21.59
C LEU A 105 -21.79 -20.12 21.15
N SER A 106 -22.33 -19.88 19.96
CA SER A 106 -22.61 -18.54 19.44
C SER A 106 -24.09 -18.38 19.18
N LEU A 107 -24.72 -17.40 19.82
CA LEU A 107 -26.16 -17.14 19.76
C LEU A 107 -26.43 -15.67 19.41
N SER A 108 -27.53 -15.41 18.71
CA SER A 108 -28.11 -14.07 18.74
C SER A 108 -28.67 -13.72 20.13
N PHE A 109 -28.74 -12.43 20.46
CA PHE A 109 -29.30 -11.98 21.73
C PHE A 109 -30.77 -12.41 21.92
N SER A 110 -31.58 -12.41 20.86
CA SER A 110 -32.98 -12.89 20.91
C SER A 110 -33.07 -14.38 21.27
N ASN A 111 -32.17 -15.21 20.73
CA ASN A 111 -32.11 -16.64 21.05
C ASN A 111 -31.68 -16.88 22.48
N LEU A 112 -30.75 -16.09 22.99
CA LEU A 112 -30.38 -16.14 24.40
C LEU A 112 -31.57 -15.80 25.29
N ILE A 113 -32.33 -14.75 24.97
CA ILE A 113 -33.55 -14.37 25.71
C ILE A 113 -34.52 -15.55 25.76
N GLN A 114 -34.79 -16.17 24.61
CA GLN A 114 -35.72 -17.28 24.53
C GLN A 114 -35.21 -18.50 25.31
N MET A 115 -33.92 -18.81 25.23
CA MET A 115 -33.30 -19.86 26.02
C MET A 115 -33.46 -19.56 27.53
N THR A 116 -33.24 -18.33 27.98
CA THR A 116 -33.40 -17.98 29.41
C THR A 116 -34.83 -18.04 29.94
N LYS A 117 -35.84 -17.96 29.06
CA LYS A 117 -37.24 -18.20 29.43
C LYS A 117 -37.53 -19.69 29.68
N THR A 118 -36.75 -20.59 29.08
CA THR A 118 -36.90 -22.06 29.21
C THR A 118 -35.91 -22.69 30.19
N LEU A 119 -34.92 -21.94 30.67
CA LEU A 119 -33.92 -22.35 31.67
C LEU A 119 -34.49 -22.56 33.10
N SER A 120 -35.80 -22.73 33.27
CA SER A 120 -36.38 -23.23 34.54
C SER A 120 -36.02 -24.71 34.80
N ASP A 121 -35.53 -25.42 33.79
CA ASP A 121 -35.02 -26.79 33.94
C ASP A 121 -33.57 -26.79 34.44
N GLN A 122 -33.39 -27.18 35.71
CA GLN A 122 -32.10 -27.22 36.39
C GLN A 122 -31.10 -28.19 35.73
N HIS A 123 -31.59 -29.24 35.04
CA HIS A 123 -30.74 -30.22 34.38
C HIS A 123 -30.04 -29.64 33.13
N ILE A 124 -30.77 -28.89 32.31
CA ILE A 124 -30.24 -28.24 31.09
C ILE A 124 -29.17 -27.20 31.47
N CYS A 125 -29.45 -26.39 32.49
CA CYS A 125 -28.49 -25.43 33.02
C CYS A 125 -27.18 -26.14 33.39
N GLN A 126 -27.25 -27.21 34.21
CA GLN A 126 -26.07 -27.95 34.64
C GLN A 126 -25.27 -28.57 33.48
N GLN A 127 -25.92 -29.04 32.43
CA GLN A 127 -25.24 -29.55 31.24
C GLN A 127 -24.54 -28.44 30.45
N LEU A 128 -25.23 -27.33 30.18
CA LEU A 128 -24.65 -26.17 29.48
C LEU A 128 -23.46 -25.58 30.26
N THR A 129 -23.58 -25.47 31.59
CA THR A 129 -22.50 -24.99 32.46
C THR A 129 -21.26 -25.88 32.38
N LYS A 130 -21.42 -27.20 32.28
CA LYS A 130 -20.29 -28.15 32.24
C LYS A 130 -19.58 -28.17 30.89
N LEU A 131 -20.31 -27.97 29.80
CA LEU A 131 -19.80 -28.16 28.45
C LEU A 131 -19.20 -26.85 27.88
N ILE A 132 -19.94 -25.74 27.98
CA ILE A 132 -19.60 -24.52 27.26
C ILE A 132 -18.54 -23.71 28.02
N LYS A 133 -17.37 -23.57 27.39
CA LYS A 133 -16.27 -22.72 27.87
C LYS A 133 -16.24 -21.36 27.19
N HIS A 134 -16.78 -21.23 25.98
CA HIS A 134 -16.73 -20.01 25.17
C HIS A 134 -18.13 -19.65 24.67
N LEU A 135 -18.69 -18.53 25.16
CA LEU A 135 -19.99 -18.02 24.72
C LEU A 135 -19.81 -16.76 23.88
N LYS A 136 -20.34 -16.73 22.65
CA LYS A 136 -20.44 -15.53 21.82
C LYS A 136 -21.89 -15.11 21.67
N ILE A 137 -22.21 -13.86 21.99
CA ILE A 137 -23.54 -13.29 21.83
C ILE A 137 -23.46 -12.21 20.77
N THR A 138 -24.20 -12.39 19.68
CA THR A 138 -24.25 -11.44 18.58
C THR A 138 -25.54 -10.63 18.59
N SER A 139 -25.48 -9.44 18.01
CA SER A 139 -26.64 -8.61 17.73
C SER A 139 -27.41 -8.16 18.98
N ILE A 140 -26.71 -7.69 20.01
CA ILE A 140 -27.34 -7.09 21.20
C ILE A 140 -27.98 -5.76 20.79
N ASN A 141 -29.30 -5.72 20.77
CA ASN A 141 -30.12 -4.61 20.28
C ASN A 141 -31.04 -3.98 21.34
N ASP A 142 -31.23 -4.62 22.50
CA ASP A 142 -32.02 -4.08 23.61
C ASP A 142 -31.38 -4.40 24.96
N VAL A 143 -30.57 -3.47 25.46
CA VAL A 143 -29.86 -3.63 26.74
C VAL A 143 -30.80 -3.52 27.95
N ASN A 144 -32.07 -3.15 27.75
CA ASN A 144 -33.05 -3.04 28.85
C ASN A 144 -33.56 -4.39 29.36
N ASN A 145 -33.23 -5.51 28.71
CA ASN A 145 -33.53 -6.85 29.22
C ASN A 145 -32.53 -7.29 30.31
N PHE A 146 -32.40 -6.47 31.36
CA PHE A 146 -31.43 -6.60 32.45
C PHE A 146 -31.47 -7.96 33.18
N VAL A 147 -32.65 -8.57 33.28
CA VAL A 147 -32.89 -9.85 33.97
C VAL A 147 -32.06 -10.99 33.36
N LEU A 148 -31.66 -10.89 32.08
CA LEU A 148 -30.82 -11.92 31.46
C LEU A 148 -29.40 -11.95 31.99
N PHE A 149 -28.78 -10.79 32.16
CA PHE A 149 -27.39 -10.70 32.62
C PHE A 149 -27.25 -11.12 34.08
N GLU A 150 -28.33 -11.05 34.87
CA GLU A 150 -28.38 -11.63 36.22
C GLU A 150 -28.44 -13.16 36.21
N ARG A 151 -29.02 -13.76 35.17
CA ARG A 151 -29.17 -15.22 35.05
C ARG A 151 -28.01 -15.90 34.35
N LEU A 152 -27.28 -15.19 33.48
CA LEU A 152 -26.09 -15.71 32.79
C LEU A 152 -25.08 -16.35 33.77
N PRO A 153 -24.72 -15.69 34.89
CA PRO A 153 -23.86 -16.30 35.92
C PRO A 153 -24.34 -17.64 36.48
N LEU A 154 -25.66 -17.83 36.61
CA LEU A 154 -26.25 -19.05 37.15
C LEU A 154 -26.18 -20.21 36.15
N VAL A 155 -26.21 -19.90 34.85
CA VAL A 155 -26.22 -20.89 33.76
C VAL A 155 -24.79 -21.19 33.27
N PHE A 156 -23.86 -20.26 33.44
CA PHE A 156 -22.55 -20.30 32.81
C PHE A 156 -21.41 -19.97 33.79
N SER A 157 -21.47 -20.55 34.99
CA SER A 157 -20.49 -20.32 36.06
C SER A 157 -19.05 -20.80 35.75
N HIS A 158 -18.84 -21.53 34.65
CA HIS A 158 -17.53 -22.06 34.24
C HIS A 158 -17.04 -21.53 32.88
N LEU A 159 -17.57 -20.40 32.40
CA LEU A 159 -17.06 -19.80 31.17
C LEU A 159 -15.60 -19.37 31.30
N ALA A 160 -14.79 -19.80 30.35
CA ALA A 160 -13.44 -19.30 30.15
C ALA A 160 -13.43 -17.99 29.34
N SER A 161 -14.39 -17.80 28.42
CA SER A 161 -14.57 -16.52 27.73
C SER A 161 -16.00 -16.17 27.36
N LEU A 162 -16.29 -14.86 27.37
CA LEU A 162 -17.53 -14.27 26.88
C LEU A 162 -17.22 -13.23 25.80
N SER A 163 -17.80 -13.38 24.60
CA SER A 163 -17.70 -12.43 23.50
C SER A 163 -19.05 -11.78 23.25
N LEU A 164 -19.12 -10.46 23.23
CA LEU A 164 -20.36 -9.70 23.04
C LEU A 164 -20.20 -8.77 21.83
N SER A 165 -21.14 -8.85 20.89
CA SER A 165 -21.20 -7.97 19.72
C SER A 165 -22.45 -7.09 19.80
N LEU A 166 -22.22 -5.79 19.88
CA LEU A 166 -23.25 -4.74 20.02
C LEU A 166 -23.68 -4.22 18.65
N VAL A 167 -24.99 -4.03 18.44
CA VAL A 167 -25.52 -3.36 17.24
C VAL A 167 -25.41 -1.84 17.37
N ASN A 168 -25.57 -1.32 18.58
CA ASN A 168 -25.57 0.13 18.84
C ASN A 168 -24.48 0.49 19.87
N PRO A 169 -23.45 1.28 19.49
CA PRO A 169 -22.35 1.63 20.37
C PRO A 169 -22.78 2.51 21.56
N LYS A 170 -23.94 3.20 21.49
CA LYS A 170 -24.46 3.98 22.64
C LYS A 170 -24.82 3.09 23.82
N ASP A 171 -25.17 1.83 23.56
CA ASP A 171 -25.57 0.89 24.60
C ASP A 171 -24.36 0.20 25.28
N LEU A 172 -23.14 0.44 24.78
CA LEU A 172 -21.88 -0.07 25.34
C LEU A 172 -21.72 0.34 26.81
N TYR A 173 -22.03 1.61 27.12
CA TYR A 173 -21.94 2.16 28.48
C TYR A 173 -22.85 1.42 29.46
N THR A 174 -24.13 1.31 29.10
CA THR A 174 -25.13 0.60 29.90
C THR A 174 -24.76 -0.87 30.06
N LEU A 175 -24.32 -1.52 28.97
CA LEU A 175 -23.92 -2.92 28.97
C LEU A 175 -22.70 -3.16 29.89
N MET A 176 -21.68 -2.32 29.83
CA MET A 176 -20.47 -2.45 30.65
C MET A 176 -20.78 -2.26 32.13
N ILE A 177 -21.61 -1.27 32.51
CA ILE A 177 -22.07 -1.10 33.90
C ILE A 177 -22.73 -2.38 34.40
N LEU A 178 -23.61 -2.97 33.59
CA LEU A 178 -24.36 -4.16 33.99
C LEU A 178 -23.45 -5.38 34.14
N ILE A 179 -22.56 -5.60 33.17
CA ILE A 179 -21.59 -6.70 33.21
C ILE A 179 -20.70 -6.57 34.44
N LEU A 180 -20.17 -5.37 34.70
CA LEU A 180 -19.29 -5.14 35.85
C LEU A 180 -20.04 -5.26 37.18
N GLN A 181 -21.27 -4.76 37.29
CA GLN A 181 -22.06 -4.87 38.53
C GLN A 181 -22.60 -6.28 38.80
N LYS A 182 -23.06 -7.00 37.77
CA LYS A 182 -23.81 -8.26 37.93
C LYS A 182 -22.98 -9.51 37.64
N MET A 183 -21.91 -9.39 36.86
CA MET A 183 -21.02 -10.51 36.54
C MET A 183 -19.64 -10.43 37.22
N ALA A 184 -19.39 -9.41 38.06
CA ALA A 184 -18.15 -9.26 38.84
C ALA A 184 -17.59 -10.56 39.47
N PRO A 185 -18.40 -11.45 40.09
CA PRO A 185 -17.89 -12.69 40.68
C PRO A 185 -17.25 -13.65 39.67
N ILE A 186 -17.71 -13.64 38.41
CA ILE A 186 -17.27 -14.55 37.35
C ILE A 186 -16.17 -13.91 36.50
N LEU A 187 -16.18 -12.59 36.35
CA LEU A 187 -15.15 -11.84 35.61
C LEU A 187 -13.75 -12.00 36.22
N LYS A 188 -13.62 -12.39 37.48
CA LYS A 188 -12.32 -12.72 38.11
C LYS A 188 -11.61 -13.93 37.48
N THR A 189 -12.35 -14.79 36.78
CA THR A 189 -11.83 -16.06 36.24
C THR A 189 -12.07 -16.20 34.73
N MET A 190 -12.57 -15.17 34.05
CA MET A 190 -13.05 -15.23 32.67
C MET A 190 -12.47 -14.11 31.80
N ASN A 191 -12.10 -14.43 30.56
CA ASN A 191 -11.73 -13.42 29.56
C ASN A 191 -12.99 -12.80 28.91
N LEU A 192 -13.17 -11.49 29.05
CA LEU A 192 -14.26 -10.75 28.42
C LEU A 192 -13.78 -10.04 27.15
N PHE A 193 -14.44 -10.31 26.02
CA PHE A 193 -14.22 -9.63 24.75
C PHE A 193 -15.48 -8.87 24.36
N VAL A 194 -15.38 -7.54 24.21
CA VAL A 194 -16.49 -6.71 23.75
C VAL A 194 -16.11 -6.12 22.39
N GLU A 195 -16.88 -6.49 21.37
CA GLU A 195 -16.72 -6.00 20.00
C GLU A 195 -17.81 -4.94 19.76
N ALA A 196 -17.38 -3.68 19.64
CA ALA A 196 -18.25 -2.56 19.33
C ALA A 196 -17.70 -1.81 18.12
N HIS A 197 -18.51 -1.68 17.06
CA HIS A 197 -18.18 -0.81 15.94
C HIS A 197 -18.45 0.64 16.35
N MET A 198 -17.42 1.34 16.83
CA MET A 198 -17.54 2.73 17.27
C MET A 198 -17.21 3.67 16.12
N TYR A 199 -18.20 4.48 15.71
CA TYR A 199 -18.00 5.60 14.79
C TYR A 199 -17.99 6.91 15.59
N GLY A 200 -16.84 7.59 15.66
CA GLY A 200 -16.70 8.94 16.23
C GLY A 200 -15.82 9.04 17.49
N VAL A 201 -14.84 9.95 17.45
CA VAL A 201 -13.81 10.20 18.49
C VAL A 201 -14.42 10.59 19.85
N GLY A 202 -15.56 11.29 19.86
CA GLY A 202 -16.22 11.73 21.10
C GLY A 202 -16.67 10.57 21.98
N ILE A 203 -17.22 9.50 21.40
CA ILE A 203 -17.75 8.35 22.16
C ILE A 203 -16.60 7.55 22.81
N LEU A 204 -15.43 7.49 22.14
CA LEU A 204 -14.24 6.85 22.70
C LEU A 204 -13.71 7.62 23.91
N ASN A 205 -13.65 8.96 23.83
CA ASN A 205 -13.21 9.80 24.94
C ASN A 205 -14.15 9.72 26.16
N ASP A 206 -15.46 9.72 25.93
CA ASP A 206 -16.45 9.59 26.99
C ASP A 206 -16.37 8.20 27.66
N PHE A 207 -16.19 7.15 26.85
CA PHE A 207 -16.01 5.78 27.34
C PHE A 207 -14.75 5.63 28.19
N MET A 208 -13.61 6.11 27.71
CA MET A 208 -12.34 6.02 28.43
C MET A 208 -12.38 6.83 29.74
N SER A 209 -12.98 8.02 29.72
CA SER A 209 -13.15 8.86 30.91
C SER A 209 -14.03 8.18 31.97
N TRP A 210 -15.12 7.54 31.55
CA TRP A 210 -15.96 6.78 32.46
C TRP A 210 -15.25 5.54 33.01
N LEU A 211 -14.56 4.77 32.16
CA LEU A 211 -13.85 3.56 32.57
C LEU A 211 -12.80 3.86 33.64
N ILE A 212 -12.04 4.94 33.44
CA ILE A 212 -11.07 5.45 34.42
C ILE A 212 -11.78 5.82 35.72
N GLY A 213 -12.90 6.55 35.65
CA GLY A 213 -13.70 6.92 36.83
C GLY A 213 -14.25 5.71 37.58
N TYR A 214 -14.79 4.71 36.87
CA TYR A 214 -15.37 3.51 37.44
C TYR A 214 -14.32 2.63 38.14
N LEU A 215 -13.13 2.47 37.52
CA LEU A 215 -12.01 1.74 38.11
C LEU A 215 -11.51 2.41 39.39
N HIS A 216 -11.53 3.75 39.43
CA HIS A 216 -11.16 4.52 40.62
C HIS A 216 -12.17 4.41 41.76
N LEU A 217 -13.47 4.38 41.44
CA LEU A 217 -14.57 4.46 42.43
C LEU A 217 -14.85 3.14 43.16
N HIS A 218 -14.45 2.01 42.58
CA HIS A 218 -14.83 0.68 43.06
C HIS A 218 -13.71 -0.11 43.75
N GLU A 219 -12.58 0.52 44.09
CA GLU A 219 -11.49 -0.06 44.90
C GLU A 219 -11.20 -1.55 44.53
N LEU A 220 -10.99 -1.82 43.23
CA LEU A 220 -10.67 -3.17 42.74
C LEU A 220 -9.24 -3.63 43.11
N GLU A 221 -8.76 -3.27 44.31
CA GLU A 221 -7.46 -3.62 44.90
C GLU A 221 -7.31 -5.12 45.24
N LYS A 222 -8.35 -5.95 45.05
CA LYS A 222 -8.33 -7.40 45.31
C LYS A 222 -8.47 -8.29 44.07
N VAL A 223 -8.14 -7.75 42.91
CA VAL A 223 -7.67 -8.59 41.80
C VAL A 223 -6.15 -8.47 41.86
N ASP A 224 -5.46 -9.61 42.05
CA ASP A 224 -4.00 -9.66 42.08
C ASP A 224 -3.46 -9.28 40.70
N MET A 225 -3.37 -7.97 40.49
CA MET A 225 -2.88 -7.32 39.30
C MET A 225 -1.44 -6.96 39.60
N SER A 226 -0.52 -7.89 39.32
CA SER A 226 0.92 -7.65 39.21
C SER A 226 1.27 -6.72 38.01
N PHE A 227 0.37 -5.77 37.69
CA PHE A 227 0.30 -4.93 36.51
C PHE A 227 0.63 -3.45 36.81
N GLU A 228 0.90 -3.12 38.06
CA GLU A 228 0.80 -1.75 38.59
C GLU A 228 2.01 -0.81 38.39
N ARG A 229 3.00 -1.14 37.54
CA ARG A 229 4.17 -0.25 37.37
C ARG A 229 4.54 0.17 35.95
N SER A 230 3.88 -0.35 34.92
CA SER A 230 4.31 -0.14 33.53
C SER A 230 3.14 -0.23 32.54
N PHE A 231 2.07 0.54 32.73
CA PHE A 231 0.92 0.48 31.79
C PHE A 231 0.31 1.81 31.34
N PRO A 232 0.30 2.93 32.10
CA PRO A 232 -0.32 4.16 31.59
C PRO A 232 0.38 4.68 30.34
N ASP A 233 1.72 4.69 30.38
CA ASP A 233 2.55 5.21 29.29
C ASP A 233 2.50 4.25 28.08
N GLU A 234 2.46 2.94 28.29
CA GLU A 234 2.41 1.90 27.26
C GLU A 234 1.05 1.82 26.56
N ILE A 235 -0.08 1.93 27.29
CA ILE A 235 -1.40 2.08 26.66
C ILE A 235 -1.45 3.37 25.87
N ILE A 236 -0.98 4.48 26.42
CA ILE A 236 -0.99 5.75 25.71
C ILE A 236 -0.11 5.67 24.46
N LEU A 237 1.07 5.04 24.53
CA LEU A 237 1.91 4.78 23.36
C LEU A 237 1.22 3.89 22.33
N GLU A 238 0.49 2.87 22.76
CA GLU A 238 -0.27 2.00 21.85
C GLU A 238 -1.41 2.78 21.18
N ILE A 239 -2.13 3.63 21.92
CA ILE A 239 -3.15 4.54 21.37
C ILE A 239 -2.49 5.55 20.42
N CYS A 240 -1.33 6.09 20.78
CA CYS A 240 -0.56 7.02 19.96
C CYS A 240 -0.11 6.41 18.62
N ARG A 241 0.03 5.09 18.51
CA ARG A 241 0.29 4.45 17.20
C ARG A 241 -0.87 4.61 16.21
N TYR A 242 -2.08 4.82 16.71
CA TYR A 242 -3.29 4.96 15.90
C TYR A 242 -3.72 6.42 15.70
N LEU A 243 -3.05 7.37 16.36
CA LEU A 243 -3.34 8.80 16.25
C LEU A 243 -2.23 9.50 15.46
N HIS A 244 -2.57 10.55 14.72
CA HIS A 244 -1.53 11.37 14.11
C HIS A 244 -0.70 12.06 15.23
N PRO A 245 0.62 12.26 15.04
CA PRO A 245 1.46 13.00 15.99
C PRO A 245 0.85 14.33 16.42
N ILE A 246 0.11 14.97 15.52
CA ILE A 246 -0.58 16.23 15.77
C ILE A 246 -1.74 16.12 16.77
N ASP A 247 -2.54 15.06 16.66
CA ASP A 247 -3.71 14.83 17.51
C ASP A 247 -3.25 14.49 18.92
N ILE A 248 -2.14 13.76 19.03
CA ILE A 248 -1.48 13.45 20.30
C ILE A 248 -1.01 14.74 20.96
N LEU A 249 -0.36 15.62 20.19
CA LEU A 249 0.10 16.91 20.69
C LEU A 249 -1.04 17.82 21.14
N LEU A 250 -2.12 17.90 20.36
CA LEU A 250 -3.30 18.70 20.70
C LEU A 250 -4.04 18.15 21.92
N SER A 251 -4.09 16.82 22.07
CA SER A 251 -4.86 16.16 23.13
C SER A 251 -4.07 16.02 24.43
N PHE A 252 -2.75 15.80 24.37
CA PHE A 252 -1.92 15.43 25.51
C PHE A 252 -0.78 16.41 25.81
N GLY A 253 -0.47 17.31 24.88
CA GLY A 253 0.62 18.29 25.05
C GLY A 253 0.40 19.19 26.27
N GLY A 254 1.37 19.19 27.19
CA GLY A 254 1.32 20.06 28.37
C GLY A 254 0.49 19.53 29.54
N LEU A 255 -0.13 18.34 29.42
CA LEU A 255 -0.91 17.75 30.52
C LEU A 255 -0.04 17.22 31.67
N ASN A 256 1.10 16.59 31.36
CA ASN A 256 1.97 15.98 32.37
C ASN A 256 3.43 15.90 31.87
N TYR A 257 4.40 16.25 32.72
CA TYR A 257 5.82 16.25 32.36
C TYR A 257 6.36 14.86 31.94
N ARG A 258 5.98 13.80 32.66
CA ARG A 258 6.40 12.43 32.35
C ARG A 258 5.78 11.94 31.04
N LEU A 259 4.49 12.21 30.83
CA LEU A 259 3.83 11.90 29.57
C LEU A 259 4.44 12.70 28.41
N ASN A 260 4.73 13.99 28.62
CA ASN A 260 5.43 14.81 27.63
C ASN A 260 6.79 14.21 27.28
N GLN A 261 7.53 13.65 28.25
CA GLN A 261 8.81 12.97 28.00
C GLN A 261 8.63 11.71 27.16
N THR A 262 7.61 10.91 27.42
CA THR A 262 7.26 9.73 26.60
C THR A 262 6.80 10.10 25.19
N ILE A 263 5.98 11.15 25.05
CA ILE A 263 5.54 11.67 23.76
C ILE A 263 6.74 12.32 23.03
N SER A 264 7.72 12.90 23.75
CA SER A 264 8.91 13.53 23.16
C SER A 264 9.70 12.57 22.26
N ASP A 265 9.77 11.29 22.64
CA ASP A 265 10.41 10.26 21.82
C ASP A 265 9.62 9.94 20.54
N PHE A 266 8.31 10.19 20.53
CA PHE A 266 7.44 10.07 19.36
C PHE A 266 7.44 11.35 18.49
N ILE A 267 7.74 12.52 19.10
CA ILE A 267 7.71 13.87 18.49
C ILE A 267 8.94 14.17 17.62
N TYR A 268 9.95 13.30 17.55
CA TYR A 268 11.13 13.55 16.69
C TYR A 268 10.76 13.86 15.22
N HIS A 269 9.59 13.41 14.77
CA HIS A 269 9.04 13.65 13.44
C HIS A 269 7.67 14.32 13.52
N VAL A 270 7.55 15.58 13.07
CA VAL A 270 6.27 16.30 13.02
C VAL A 270 5.82 16.50 11.58
N HIS A 271 4.59 16.07 11.29
CA HIS A 271 3.94 16.17 9.98
C HIS A 271 2.77 17.17 10.04
N LEU A 272 2.95 18.37 9.49
CA LEU A 272 1.92 19.42 9.52
C LEU A 272 0.85 19.27 8.42
N SER A 273 0.96 18.23 7.58
CA SER A 273 0.10 18.01 6.41
C SER A 273 -1.24 17.33 6.72
N SER A 274 -1.60 17.10 7.99
CA SER A 274 -2.80 16.33 8.39
C SER A 274 -3.83 17.13 9.18
N ILE A 275 -3.63 18.44 9.36
CA ILE A 275 -4.51 19.27 10.20
C ILE A 275 -5.70 19.77 9.40
N ILE A 276 -6.90 19.39 9.82
CA ILE A 276 -8.14 19.59 9.06
C ILE A 276 -8.74 21.00 9.28
N SER A 277 -8.40 21.70 10.36
CA SER A 277 -8.94 23.04 10.63
C SER A 277 -7.86 24.12 10.83
N TYR A 278 -8.15 25.33 10.33
CA TYR A 278 -7.29 26.50 10.45
C TYR A 278 -7.04 26.91 11.92
N GLU A 279 -8.06 26.80 12.78
CA GLU A 279 -7.93 27.12 14.21
C GLU A 279 -6.98 26.16 14.93
N ASN A 280 -7.09 24.85 14.65
CA ASN A 280 -6.17 23.86 15.21
C ASN A 280 -4.75 24.09 14.70
N TYR A 281 -4.60 24.50 13.44
CA TYR A 281 -3.30 24.85 12.87
C TYR A 281 -2.69 26.07 13.59
N LEU A 282 -3.44 27.15 13.78
CA LEU A 282 -2.96 28.32 14.53
C LEU A 282 -2.66 27.99 16.00
N HIS A 283 -3.52 27.21 16.66
CA HIS A 283 -3.29 26.77 18.04
C HIS A 283 -1.99 25.98 18.14
N LEU A 284 -1.77 25.05 17.21
CA LEU A 284 -0.54 24.31 17.15
C LEU A 284 0.68 25.23 16.95
N LEU A 285 0.66 26.12 15.95
CA LEU A 285 1.80 27.01 15.66
C LEU A 285 2.11 27.98 16.81
N ARG A 286 1.08 28.50 17.49
CA ARG A 286 1.24 29.57 18.49
C ARG A 286 1.45 29.06 19.91
N ILE A 287 0.89 27.91 20.25
CA ILE A 287 0.86 27.40 21.63
C ILE A 287 1.71 26.14 21.75
N ILE A 288 1.48 25.14 20.88
CA ILE A 288 2.10 23.83 21.04
C ILE A 288 3.54 23.83 20.53
N LEU A 289 3.77 24.16 19.27
CA LEU A 289 5.09 24.08 18.63
C LEU A 289 6.18 24.83 19.40
N PRO A 290 5.96 26.07 19.88
CA PRO A 290 6.97 26.79 20.66
C PRO A 290 7.41 26.04 21.93
N SER A 291 6.53 25.24 22.54
CA SER A 291 6.83 24.48 23.76
C SER A 291 7.66 23.21 23.52
N ILE A 292 7.62 22.66 22.30
CA ILE A 292 8.30 21.41 21.92
C ILE A 292 9.40 21.60 20.86
N TRP A 293 9.66 22.84 20.44
CA TRP A 293 10.53 23.17 19.31
C TRP A 293 11.96 22.67 19.45
N SER A 294 12.47 22.65 20.67
CA SER A 294 13.80 22.11 20.99
C SER A 294 13.89 20.59 20.82
N LEU A 295 12.77 19.88 20.74
CA LEU A 295 12.72 18.42 20.64
C LEU A 295 12.58 17.93 19.19
N ILE A 296 12.07 18.78 18.30
CA ILE A 296 11.79 18.40 16.91
C ILE A 296 13.10 18.34 16.11
N GLN A 297 13.39 17.15 15.58
CA GLN A 297 14.55 16.92 14.72
C GLN A 297 14.17 16.85 13.24
N SER A 298 12.92 16.51 12.93
CA SER A 298 12.41 16.41 11.57
C SER A 298 11.05 17.10 11.42
N LEU A 299 10.95 17.98 10.43
CA LEU A 299 9.75 18.75 10.12
C LEU A 299 9.32 18.53 8.67
N LYS A 300 8.09 18.05 8.46
CA LYS A 300 7.47 17.95 7.14
C LYS A 300 6.31 18.94 7.01
N ILE A 301 6.42 19.84 6.03
CA ILE A 301 5.38 20.81 5.66
C ILE A 301 4.90 20.51 4.25
N SER A 302 3.59 20.59 4.04
CA SER A 302 3.01 20.41 2.72
C SER A 302 1.78 21.27 2.52
N ASN A 303 1.64 21.85 1.32
CA ASN A 303 0.46 22.61 0.92
C ASN A 303 -0.60 21.75 0.17
N CYS A 304 -0.44 20.42 0.06
CA CYS A 304 -1.38 19.60 -0.74
C CYS A 304 -2.83 19.65 -0.25
N GLN A 305 -3.05 19.60 1.07
CA GLN A 305 -4.40 19.61 1.65
C GLN A 305 -4.95 21.02 1.79
N VAL A 306 -4.09 21.97 2.18
CA VAL A 306 -4.46 23.36 2.41
C VAL A 306 -3.42 24.24 1.73
N PRO A 307 -3.78 24.93 0.63
CA PRO A 307 -2.93 25.94 0.02
C PRO A 307 -2.55 26.99 1.05
N CYS A 308 -1.32 27.53 1.00
CA CYS A 308 -0.77 28.57 1.88
C CYS A 308 -0.35 28.20 3.32
N LEU A 309 -0.38 26.93 3.73
CA LEU A 309 0.11 26.51 5.07
C LEU A 309 1.55 26.93 5.33
N THR A 310 2.40 26.88 4.31
CA THR A 310 3.79 27.32 4.38
C THR A 310 3.90 28.81 4.71
N LYS A 311 3.08 29.65 4.07
CA LYS A 311 3.05 31.09 4.34
C LYS A 311 2.61 31.36 5.78
N LEU A 312 1.55 30.70 6.23
CA LEU A 312 1.07 30.80 7.61
C LEU A 312 2.13 30.35 8.61
N PHE A 313 2.86 29.27 8.30
CA PHE A 313 3.96 28.80 9.11
C PHE A 313 5.04 29.88 9.25
N LEU A 314 5.53 30.42 8.14
CA LEU A 314 6.56 31.46 8.15
C LEU A 314 6.10 32.71 8.91
N ASP A 315 4.88 33.18 8.66
CA ASP A 315 4.33 34.39 9.29
C ASP A 315 4.17 34.26 10.83
N ASN A 316 4.05 33.04 11.37
CA ASN A 316 3.89 32.81 12.81
C ASN A 316 5.17 32.30 13.50
N THR A 317 6.23 31.95 12.76
CA THR A 317 7.45 31.33 13.32
C THR A 317 8.71 32.20 13.26
N ASP A 318 8.62 33.43 12.74
CA ASP A 318 9.78 34.30 12.46
C ASP A 318 10.77 34.51 13.63
N ASN A 319 10.34 34.33 14.89
CA ASN A 319 11.16 34.52 16.10
C ASN A 319 11.54 33.24 16.87
N ILE A 320 10.91 32.10 16.57
CA ILE A 320 11.07 30.86 17.34
C ILE A 320 11.28 29.77 16.31
N LEU A 321 12.53 29.51 15.96
CA LEU A 321 12.90 28.45 15.02
C LEU A 321 13.50 27.26 15.78
N PRO A 322 13.31 26.03 15.28
CA PRO A 322 13.72 24.84 16.00
C PRO A 322 15.25 24.71 15.90
N LEU A 323 15.94 24.98 17.01
CA LEU A 323 17.42 24.96 17.07
C LEU A 323 18.02 23.59 16.74
N ASN A 324 17.25 22.52 16.99
CA ASN A 324 17.69 21.13 16.81
C ASN A 324 17.14 20.45 15.54
N LEU A 325 16.54 21.22 14.64
CA LEU A 325 15.98 20.69 13.40
C LEU A 325 17.09 20.25 12.46
N LYS A 326 17.22 18.94 12.25
CA LYS A 326 18.21 18.32 11.36
C LYS A 326 17.65 17.99 9.98
N LYS A 327 16.36 17.64 9.89
CA LYS A 327 15.71 17.24 8.65
C LYS A 327 14.51 18.13 8.34
N LEU A 328 14.51 18.75 7.17
CA LEU A 328 13.40 19.54 6.68
C LEU A 328 12.85 18.93 5.40
N SER A 329 11.53 18.81 5.29
CA SER A 329 10.88 18.31 4.09
C SER A 329 9.70 19.19 3.67
N LEU A 330 9.75 19.72 2.46
CA LEU A 330 8.80 20.67 1.89
C LEU A 330 8.13 20.04 0.67
N PHE A 331 6.80 19.94 0.65
CA PHE A 331 6.06 19.25 -0.42
C PHE A 331 4.90 20.06 -1.00
N HIS A 332 4.82 20.12 -2.32
CA HIS A 332 3.78 20.83 -3.07
C HIS A 332 3.80 22.35 -2.82
N LEU A 333 5.01 22.94 -2.76
CA LEU A 333 5.21 24.38 -2.67
C LEU A 333 5.58 24.93 -4.06
N ASN A 334 5.34 26.22 -4.31
CA ASN A 334 5.94 26.90 -5.46
C ASN A 334 7.38 27.37 -5.16
N THR A 335 8.14 27.67 -6.21
CA THR A 335 9.54 28.08 -6.12
C THR A 335 9.73 29.32 -5.24
N ASN A 336 8.83 30.31 -5.33
CA ASN A 336 8.89 31.51 -4.48
C ASN A 336 8.70 31.18 -2.99
N GLU A 337 7.73 30.34 -2.64
CA GLU A 337 7.51 29.88 -1.27
C GLU A 337 8.73 29.14 -0.73
N ILE A 338 9.30 28.24 -1.54
CA ILE A 338 10.52 27.50 -1.20
C ILE A 338 11.69 28.48 -0.95
N TYR A 339 11.92 29.43 -1.85
CA TYR A 339 12.97 30.44 -1.69
C TYR A 339 12.79 31.25 -0.40
N ASN A 340 11.57 31.72 -0.12
CA ASN A 340 11.28 32.47 1.10
C ASN A 340 11.51 31.60 2.35
N PHE A 341 11.17 30.32 2.28
CA PHE A 341 11.37 29.37 3.36
C PHE A 341 12.86 29.15 3.65
N ILE A 342 13.62 28.81 2.60
CA ILE A 342 15.08 28.62 2.66
C ILE A 342 15.75 29.90 3.20
N ASN A 343 15.39 31.06 2.67
CA ASN A 343 15.98 32.34 3.06
C ASN A 343 15.76 32.70 4.54
N ARG A 344 14.58 32.37 5.09
CA ARG A 344 14.27 32.65 6.50
C ARG A 344 14.87 31.63 7.47
N LEU A 345 14.94 30.36 7.10
CA LEU A 345 15.28 29.26 8.01
C LEU A 345 16.74 28.81 7.97
N MET A 346 17.33 28.73 6.77
CA MET A 346 18.63 28.08 6.59
C MET A 346 19.75 28.82 7.36
N ASN A 347 19.67 30.14 7.46
CA ASN A 347 20.68 30.92 8.20
C ASN A 347 20.56 30.79 9.73
N LYS A 348 19.49 30.17 10.24
CA LYS A 348 19.16 30.15 11.68
C LYS A 348 19.13 28.73 12.27
N THR A 349 19.32 27.69 11.46
CA THR A 349 19.13 26.29 11.87
C THR A 349 20.26 25.38 11.40
N ILE A 350 20.44 24.24 12.06
CA ILE A 350 21.47 23.23 11.73
C ILE A 350 20.81 22.13 10.91
N ILE A 351 20.41 22.46 9.67
CA ILE A 351 19.77 21.50 8.77
C ILE A 351 20.83 20.63 8.09
N GLU A 352 20.77 19.33 8.34
CA GLU A 352 21.65 18.31 7.74
C GLU A 352 21.02 17.68 6.49
N GLU A 353 19.70 17.56 6.45
CA GLU A 353 18.95 16.94 5.35
C GLU A 353 17.78 17.82 4.90
N LEU A 354 17.69 18.06 3.59
CA LEU A 354 16.64 18.84 2.98
C LEU A 354 15.98 18.06 1.84
N ILE A 355 14.66 17.93 1.90
CA ILE A 355 13.84 17.32 0.83
C ILE A 355 12.85 18.37 0.35
N ILE A 356 12.79 18.62 -0.96
CA ILE A 356 11.89 19.60 -1.56
C ILE A 356 11.19 18.94 -2.74
N GLU A 357 9.86 19.03 -2.78
CA GLU A 357 9.03 18.67 -3.92
C GLU A 357 8.22 19.91 -4.32
N CYS A 358 8.49 20.43 -5.51
CA CYS A 358 7.81 21.59 -6.05
C CYS A 358 6.68 21.19 -6.97
N SER A 359 5.60 21.97 -6.97
CA SER A 359 4.45 21.80 -7.84
C SER A 359 4.10 23.17 -8.44
N ASP A 360 4.84 23.60 -9.45
CA ASP A 360 4.73 24.95 -10.01
C ASP A 360 4.01 24.93 -11.35
N ILE A 361 2.85 25.58 -11.43
CA ILE A 361 2.08 25.70 -12.67
C ILE A 361 2.74 26.71 -13.64
N ASP A 362 3.44 27.73 -13.12
CA ASP A 362 4.12 28.80 -13.88
C ASP A 362 5.65 28.70 -13.79
N PHE A 363 6.17 27.48 -13.99
CA PHE A 363 7.54 27.09 -13.68
C PHE A 363 8.63 28.02 -14.29
N ALA A 364 8.56 28.32 -15.59
CA ALA A 364 9.63 29.00 -16.31
C ALA A 364 9.99 30.40 -15.75
N LYS A 365 8.99 31.21 -15.39
CA LYS A 365 9.23 32.58 -14.90
C LYS A 365 9.78 32.60 -13.47
N GLN A 366 9.28 31.71 -12.61
CA GLN A 366 9.72 31.67 -11.21
C GLN A 366 11.13 31.10 -11.09
N GLN A 367 11.45 30.11 -11.91
CA GLN A 367 12.77 29.49 -11.96
C GLN A 367 13.86 30.52 -12.33
N GLU A 368 13.62 31.36 -13.35
CA GLU A 368 14.57 32.41 -13.74
C GLU A 368 14.84 33.41 -12.61
N LEU A 369 13.79 33.77 -11.85
CA LEU A 369 13.90 34.79 -10.80
C LEU A 369 14.51 34.25 -9.49
N TYR A 370 14.14 33.03 -9.09
CA TYR A 370 14.46 32.49 -7.76
C TYR A 370 15.40 31.28 -7.80
N GLY A 371 15.42 30.49 -8.89
CA GLY A 371 16.21 29.27 -9.00
C GLY A 371 17.70 29.52 -8.79
N PHE A 372 18.24 30.59 -9.39
CA PHE A 372 19.64 30.99 -9.18
C PHE A 372 19.95 31.31 -7.71
N LYS A 373 19.10 32.12 -7.06
CA LYS A 373 19.29 32.49 -5.65
C LYS A 373 19.15 31.28 -4.74
N MET A 374 18.21 30.38 -5.03
CA MET A 374 18.06 29.12 -4.31
C MET A 374 19.31 28.25 -4.46
N ALA A 375 19.87 28.11 -5.67
CA ALA A 375 21.11 27.37 -5.88
C ALA A 375 22.26 27.95 -5.08
N GLN A 376 22.42 29.28 -5.08
CA GLN A 376 23.43 29.96 -4.26
C GLN A 376 23.28 29.59 -2.78
N MET A 377 22.07 29.71 -2.23
CA MET A 377 21.81 29.42 -0.83
C MET A 377 22.04 27.94 -0.46
N LEU A 378 21.54 27.03 -1.29
CA LEU A 378 21.55 25.60 -1.01
C LEU A 378 22.93 24.97 -1.18
N PHE A 379 23.67 25.34 -2.23
CA PHE A 379 24.91 24.66 -2.58
C PHE A 379 26.15 25.36 -2.04
N PHE A 380 26.09 26.67 -1.75
CA PHE A 380 27.28 27.45 -1.42
C PHE A 380 27.26 28.08 -0.03
N HIS A 381 26.10 28.29 0.59
CA HIS A 381 26.01 29.09 1.82
C HIS A 381 25.63 28.32 3.09
N HIS A 382 25.26 27.03 3.00
CA HIS A 382 24.83 26.29 4.19
C HIS A 382 25.92 25.33 4.71
N PRO A 383 26.61 25.63 5.82
CA PRO A 383 27.79 24.87 6.24
C PRO A 383 27.48 23.47 6.79
N THR A 384 26.23 23.19 7.15
CA THR A 384 25.85 21.94 7.85
C THR A 384 25.04 20.98 6.98
N LEU A 385 24.71 21.37 5.75
CA LEU A 385 23.87 20.56 4.87
C LEU A 385 24.69 19.39 4.30
N LYS A 386 24.22 18.17 4.55
CA LYS A 386 24.88 16.92 4.12
C LYS A 386 24.11 16.24 3.00
N SER A 387 22.79 16.41 2.94
CA SER A 387 21.92 15.76 1.98
C SER A 387 20.85 16.71 1.45
N ILE A 388 20.69 16.75 0.13
CA ILE A 388 19.64 17.49 -0.57
C ILE A 388 18.94 16.56 -1.54
N GLU A 389 17.61 16.58 -1.52
CA GLU A 389 16.77 15.89 -2.50
C GLU A 389 15.73 16.86 -3.06
N LEU A 390 15.84 17.18 -4.35
CA LEU A 390 14.93 18.07 -5.06
C LEU A 390 14.13 17.25 -6.06
N ARG A 391 12.81 17.37 -6.01
CA ARG A 391 11.81 16.64 -6.80
C ARG A 391 10.80 17.60 -7.41
N GLY A 392 10.06 17.08 -8.39
CA GLY A 392 9.03 17.83 -9.11
C GLY A 392 9.63 18.79 -10.11
N ASP A 393 8.90 19.87 -10.39
CA ASP A 393 9.17 20.69 -11.56
C ASP A 393 10.34 21.66 -11.42
N ILE A 394 11.02 21.75 -10.26
CA ILE A 394 12.19 22.64 -10.15
C ILE A 394 13.24 22.17 -11.14
N VAL A 395 13.87 23.09 -11.86
CA VAL A 395 15.08 22.80 -12.64
C VAL A 395 16.09 23.87 -12.30
N PHE A 396 17.37 23.54 -12.22
CA PHE A 396 18.42 24.53 -11.98
C PHE A 396 19.23 24.79 -13.23
N ASP A 397 19.31 26.06 -13.62
CA ASP A 397 20.32 26.55 -14.55
C ASP A 397 21.50 27.13 -13.75
N LEU A 398 22.59 26.38 -13.74
CA LEU A 398 23.82 26.78 -13.06
C LEU A 398 24.77 27.52 -14.00
N SER A 399 24.44 27.69 -15.28
CA SER A 399 25.28 28.40 -16.25
C SER A 399 25.58 29.83 -15.81
N HIS A 400 24.62 30.49 -15.16
CA HIS A 400 24.79 31.83 -14.58
C HIS A 400 25.79 31.86 -13.40
N LEU A 401 26.10 30.73 -12.76
CA LEU A 401 27.11 30.67 -11.70
C LEU A 401 28.54 30.76 -12.24
N SER A 402 28.75 30.57 -13.55
CA SER A 402 30.05 30.80 -14.18
C SER A 402 30.57 32.24 -13.96
N PHE A 403 29.67 33.21 -13.76
CA PHE A 403 30.02 34.60 -13.46
C PHE A 403 30.48 34.84 -12.00
N LEU A 404 30.21 33.90 -11.07
CA LEU A 404 30.71 34.01 -9.69
C LEU A 404 32.20 33.66 -9.59
N SER A 405 32.77 33.10 -10.65
CA SER A 405 34.21 32.95 -10.80
C SER A 405 34.85 34.33 -11.07
N LEU A 406 35.36 34.93 -9.98
CA LEU A 406 36.62 35.71 -9.95
C LEU A 406 36.67 37.11 -10.58
N SER A 407 35.62 37.66 -11.20
CA SER A 407 35.67 39.02 -11.78
C SER A 407 34.68 40.00 -11.15
N ASN A 408 35.12 40.69 -10.07
CA ASN A 408 34.99 42.15 -9.86
C ASN A 408 35.15 42.50 -8.37
N SER A 409 36.39 42.48 -7.90
CA SER A 409 36.81 42.98 -6.57
C SER A 409 36.85 44.51 -6.45
N ASN A 410 36.13 45.26 -7.29
CA ASN A 410 36.21 46.73 -7.31
C ASN A 410 34.94 47.43 -6.80
N ASP A 411 33.82 46.73 -6.64
CA ASP A 411 32.68 47.27 -5.92
C ASP A 411 32.82 46.96 -4.43
N SER A 412 33.09 48.01 -3.65
CA SER A 412 33.27 48.00 -2.20
C SER A 412 32.04 47.55 -1.40
N ASP A 413 30.93 47.19 -2.08
CA ASP A 413 29.73 46.58 -1.49
C ASP A 413 29.68 45.04 -1.67
N SER A 414 30.77 44.42 -2.14
CA SER A 414 30.88 42.97 -2.38
C SER A 414 31.04 42.14 -1.09
N LEU A 415 29.96 42.03 -0.32
CA LEU A 415 29.79 41.10 0.81
C LEU A 415 29.67 39.61 0.40
N ASN A 416 29.78 39.29 -0.89
CA ASN A 416 29.54 37.93 -1.42
C ASN A 416 30.74 37.36 -2.19
N ILE A 417 31.97 37.58 -1.72
CA ILE A 417 33.08 36.70 -2.12
C ILE A 417 32.77 35.34 -1.49
N ILE A 418 32.38 34.36 -2.29
CA ILE A 418 32.19 32.98 -1.84
C ILE A 418 33.55 32.52 -1.32
N ASN A 419 33.67 32.44 0.00
CA ASN A 419 34.85 31.88 0.62
C ASN A 419 34.85 30.39 0.31
N ILE A 420 35.74 29.97 -0.59
CA ILE A 420 35.87 28.57 -1.05
C ILE A 420 36.13 27.64 0.16
N ASP A 421 36.70 28.16 1.25
CA ASP A 421 36.92 27.41 2.50
C ASP A 421 35.62 27.12 3.27
N GLN A 422 34.50 27.75 2.91
CA GLN A 422 33.16 27.51 3.50
C GLN A 422 32.26 26.65 2.60
N LEU A 423 32.81 26.04 1.54
CA LEU A 423 32.02 25.18 0.67
C LEU A 423 31.34 24.06 1.47
N CYS A 424 30.06 23.87 1.14
CA CYS A 424 29.15 22.94 1.79
C CYS A 424 29.74 21.51 1.78
N ILE A 425 29.62 20.78 2.91
CA ILE A 425 30.03 19.38 3.03
C ILE A 425 28.90 18.48 2.50
N LEU A 426 28.40 18.81 1.32
CA LEU A 426 27.30 18.08 0.71
C LEU A 426 27.81 16.70 0.26
N ARG A 427 27.20 15.64 0.78
CA ARG A 427 27.57 14.26 0.49
C ARG A 427 26.56 13.57 -0.42
N ARG A 428 25.29 13.94 -0.31
CA ARG A 428 24.21 13.34 -1.11
C ARG A 428 23.41 14.43 -1.80
N LEU A 429 23.25 14.32 -3.10
CA LEU A 429 22.49 15.29 -3.89
C LEU A 429 21.61 14.57 -4.90
N THR A 430 20.30 14.85 -4.87
CA THR A 430 19.38 14.55 -5.97
C THR A 430 18.89 15.88 -6.53
N ILE A 431 19.16 16.15 -7.80
CA ILE A 431 18.92 17.46 -8.41
C ILE A 431 18.46 17.36 -9.87
N PRO A 432 17.35 18.02 -10.22
CA PRO A 432 16.99 18.31 -11.60
C PRO A 432 17.79 19.51 -12.14
N LEU A 433 18.44 19.34 -13.30
CA LEU A 433 19.31 20.32 -13.95
C LEU A 433 18.83 20.62 -15.37
N GLN A 434 19.11 21.83 -15.85
CA GLN A 434 18.70 22.22 -17.21
C GLN A 434 19.65 21.71 -18.29
N SER A 435 20.91 21.43 -17.95
CA SER A 435 21.95 21.12 -18.94
C SER A 435 23.15 20.38 -18.36
N LEU A 436 23.93 19.71 -19.22
CA LEU A 436 25.22 19.11 -18.86
C LEU A 436 26.23 20.15 -18.36
N SER A 437 26.20 21.36 -18.92
CA SER A 437 27.03 22.48 -18.43
C SER A 437 26.74 22.80 -16.96
N SER A 438 25.48 22.71 -16.55
CA SER A 438 25.10 22.90 -15.14
C SER A 438 25.63 21.76 -14.26
N LEU A 439 25.53 20.50 -14.74
CA LEU A 439 26.10 19.35 -14.04
C LEU A 439 27.61 19.51 -13.83
N HIS A 440 28.31 19.93 -14.87
CA HIS A 440 29.74 20.15 -14.81
C HIS A 440 30.14 21.22 -13.80
N LEU A 441 29.46 22.37 -13.81
CA LEU A 441 29.70 23.44 -12.84
C LEU A 441 29.42 22.95 -11.41
N LEU A 442 28.33 22.21 -11.20
CA LEU A 442 28.00 21.62 -9.91
C LEU A 442 29.13 20.71 -9.40
N LEU A 443 29.69 19.86 -10.26
CA LEU A 443 30.76 18.94 -9.91
C LEU A 443 32.08 19.64 -9.58
N ILE A 444 32.38 20.77 -10.24
CA ILE A 444 33.53 21.62 -9.90
C ILE A 444 33.41 22.15 -8.47
N TYR A 445 32.21 22.57 -8.07
CA TYR A 445 31.99 23.18 -6.76
C TYR A 445 31.71 22.19 -5.62
N GLN A 446 31.22 20.98 -5.92
CA GLN A 446 30.78 20.00 -4.93
C GLN A 446 31.68 18.75 -4.92
N SER A 447 32.96 18.94 -4.62
CA SER A 447 33.96 17.85 -4.67
C SER A 447 33.81 16.75 -3.59
N HIS A 448 32.97 16.99 -2.59
CA HIS A 448 32.74 16.08 -1.46
C HIS A 448 31.57 15.10 -1.64
N LEU A 449 30.89 15.13 -2.78
CA LEU A 449 29.75 14.25 -3.05
C LEU A 449 30.15 12.77 -3.01
N GLU A 450 29.37 11.98 -2.26
CA GLU A 450 29.41 10.52 -2.20
C GLU A 450 28.32 9.89 -3.08
N TYR A 451 27.17 10.56 -3.18
CA TYR A 451 26.01 10.18 -3.98
C TYR A 451 25.51 11.36 -4.80
N LEU A 452 25.30 11.15 -6.10
CA LEU A 452 24.72 12.12 -7.00
C LEU A 452 23.65 11.46 -7.88
N ASN A 453 22.45 12.04 -7.87
CA ASN A 453 21.36 11.68 -8.77
C ASN A 453 20.92 12.93 -9.53
N VAL A 454 21.05 12.90 -10.85
CA VAL A 454 20.80 14.05 -11.71
C VAL A 454 19.72 13.68 -12.72
N HIS A 455 18.75 14.56 -12.89
CA HIS A 455 17.77 14.48 -13.96
C HIS A 455 17.89 15.71 -14.86
N ILE A 456 18.02 15.52 -16.16
CA ILE A 456 17.99 16.58 -17.17
C ILE A 456 16.77 16.34 -18.05
N GLY A 457 15.77 17.22 -17.96
CA GLY A 457 14.60 17.19 -18.84
C GLY A 457 14.93 17.72 -20.24
N ASP A 458 13.92 18.20 -20.98
CA ASP A 458 14.10 18.84 -22.29
C ASP A 458 15.03 20.06 -22.20
N ALA A 459 16.32 19.88 -22.54
CA ALA A 459 17.26 20.99 -22.53
C ALA A 459 16.95 21.93 -23.70
N LYS A 460 16.66 23.19 -23.38
CA LYS A 460 16.33 24.21 -24.39
C LYS A 460 17.50 24.67 -25.26
N SER A 461 18.72 24.22 -24.99
CA SER A 461 19.88 24.52 -25.84
C SER A 461 21.08 23.63 -25.52
N ILE A 462 21.54 22.92 -26.54
CA ILE A 462 22.89 22.34 -26.57
C ILE A 462 23.84 23.51 -26.87
N TYR A 463 24.42 24.09 -25.83
CA TYR A 463 25.70 24.74 -26.04
C TYR A 463 26.75 23.64 -26.29
N ASP A 464 27.71 23.91 -27.18
CA ASP A 464 28.91 23.08 -27.41
C ASP A 464 29.59 22.78 -26.06
N TYR A 465 29.17 21.69 -25.41
CA TYR A 465 29.64 21.32 -24.10
C TYR A 465 31.01 20.67 -24.27
N LYS A 466 32.06 21.46 -24.01
CA LYS A 466 33.42 20.96 -23.83
C LYS A 466 33.70 20.87 -22.34
N ILE A 467 33.98 19.66 -21.87
CA ILE A 467 34.36 19.43 -20.48
C ILE A 467 35.68 20.16 -20.23
N THR A 468 35.64 21.22 -19.43
CA THR A 468 36.89 21.79 -18.91
C THR A 468 37.42 20.82 -17.85
N PRO A 469 38.71 20.46 -17.87
CA PRO A 469 39.25 19.53 -16.89
C PRO A 469 38.99 20.00 -15.45
N PHE A 470 38.52 19.10 -14.59
CA PHE A 470 38.34 19.36 -13.16
C PHE A 470 39.00 18.25 -12.32
N PRO A 471 39.32 18.52 -11.04
CA PRO A 471 39.94 17.51 -10.17
C PRO A 471 39.06 16.24 -10.07
N PRO A 472 39.66 15.05 -9.98
CA PRO A 472 38.89 13.81 -9.87
C PRO A 472 38.04 13.79 -8.60
N LEU A 473 36.77 13.38 -8.72
CA LEU A 473 35.84 13.27 -7.60
C LEU A 473 36.05 11.94 -6.87
N LEU A 474 37.06 11.93 -6.00
CA LEU A 474 37.47 10.73 -5.28
C LEU A 474 36.41 10.17 -4.32
N ASN A 475 35.46 11.01 -3.88
CA ASN A 475 34.45 10.60 -2.90
C ASN A 475 33.19 10.00 -3.55
N LEU A 476 32.95 10.25 -4.84
CA LEU A 476 31.72 9.85 -5.51
C LEU A 476 31.71 8.33 -5.71
N GLN A 477 30.76 7.66 -5.04
CA GLN A 477 30.60 6.20 -5.10
C GLN A 477 29.37 5.80 -5.89
N GLU A 478 28.33 6.62 -5.91
CA GLU A 478 27.07 6.34 -6.58
C GLU A 478 26.67 7.51 -7.49
N PHE A 479 26.47 7.22 -8.77
CA PHE A 479 26.06 8.21 -9.76
C PHE A 479 24.84 7.70 -10.54
N HIS A 480 23.76 8.46 -10.47
CA HIS A 480 22.55 8.23 -11.23
C HIS A 480 22.33 9.43 -12.15
N PHE A 481 22.09 9.16 -13.41
CA PHE A 481 21.87 10.18 -14.41
C PHE A 481 20.68 9.78 -15.28
N ARG A 482 19.69 10.64 -15.35
CA ARG A 482 18.56 10.53 -16.26
C ARG A 482 18.56 11.75 -17.20
N SER A 483 18.43 11.51 -18.50
CA SER A 483 18.24 12.56 -19.49
C SER A 483 17.05 12.19 -20.35
N ASP A 484 16.08 13.11 -20.44
CA ASP A 484 15.00 13.04 -21.43
C ASP A 484 15.36 13.83 -22.71
N ASP A 485 16.47 14.57 -22.71
CA ASP A 485 17.01 15.29 -23.87
C ASP A 485 17.78 14.38 -24.85
N LEU A 486 17.26 14.31 -26.09
CA LEU A 486 17.80 13.53 -27.22
C LEU A 486 19.23 13.91 -27.61
N SER A 487 19.68 15.10 -27.25
CA SER A 487 20.98 15.60 -27.63
C SER A 487 22.13 15.11 -26.75
N ILE A 488 21.82 14.71 -25.52
CA ILE A 488 22.81 14.26 -24.56
C ILE A 488 23.14 12.82 -24.88
N LYS A 489 24.29 12.58 -25.49
CA LYS A 489 24.73 11.24 -25.88
C LYS A 489 25.62 10.60 -24.82
N PHE A 490 25.74 9.27 -24.86
CA PHE A 490 26.63 8.52 -23.96
C PHE A 490 28.09 9.01 -24.05
N GLU A 491 28.53 9.46 -25.22
CA GLU A 491 29.88 9.98 -25.46
C GLU A 491 30.18 11.21 -24.61
N ASN A 492 29.18 12.10 -24.43
CA ASN A 492 29.32 13.29 -23.59
C ASN A 492 29.49 12.91 -22.11
N LEU A 493 28.84 11.82 -21.68
CA LEU A 493 28.93 11.32 -20.31
C LEU A 493 30.19 10.51 -20.09
N PHE A 494 30.67 9.77 -21.09
CA PHE A 494 31.86 8.94 -20.95
C PHE A 494 33.08 9.75 -20.52
N GLU A 495 33.30 10.91 -21.15
CA GLU A 495 34.39 11.82 -20.76
C GLU A 495 34.25 12.27 -19.30
N LEU A 496 33.03 12.58 -18.85
CA LEU A 496 32.73 12.95 -17.47
C LEU A 496 33.04 11.82 -16.48
N LEU A 497 32.66 10.58 -16.81
CA LEU A 497 32.83 9.41 -15.96
C LEU A 497 34.32 9.07 -15.72
N THR A 498 35.24 9.53 -16.59
CA THR A 498 36.68 9.37 -16.36
C THR A 498 37.19 10.10 -15.11
N TYR A 499 36.46 11.13 -14.65
CA TYR A 499 36.79 11.89 -13.45
C TYR A 499 36.25 11.23 -12.16
N PHE A 500 35.58 10.07 -12.24
CA PHE A 500 34.99 9.37 -11.09
C PHE A 500 35.72 8.03 -10.81
N PRO A 501 36.98 8.05 -10.36
CA PRO A 501 37.80 6.85 -10.28
C PRO A 501 37.33 5.81 -9.24
N ASN A 502 36.57 6.25 -8.23
CA ASN A 502 36.08 5.40 -7.12
C ASN A 502 34.59 5.06 -7.23
N LEU A 503 33.99 5.28 -8.40
CA LEU A 503 32.59 4.96 -8.64
C LEU A 503 32.36 3.46 -8.48
N LYS A 504 31.37 3.09 -7.66
CA LYS A 504 30.95 1.69 -7.43
C LYS A 504 29.61 1.39 -8.08
N SER A 505 28.71 2.36 -8.12
CA SER A 505 27.38 2.24 -8.73
C SER A 505 27.17 3.30 -9.79
N LEU A 506 26.73 2.88 -10.97
CA LEU A 506 26.35 3.77 -12.05
C LEU A 506 24.96 3.39 -12.57
N SER A 507 24.07 4.37 -12.68
CA SER A 507 22.77 4.23 -13.33
C SER A 507 22.62 5.32 -14.39
N LEU A 508 22.43 4.93 -15.64
CA LEU A 508 22.20 5.85 -16.75
C LEU A 508 20.83 5.54 -17.38
N ASN A 509 19.99 6.56 -17.55
CA ASN A 509 18.74 6.47 -18.29
C ASN A 509 18.71 7.60 -19.33
N LEU A 510 18.86 7.27 -20.60
CA LEU A 510 19.05 8.25 -21.69
C LEU A 510 17.98 8.08 -22.74
N THR A 511 17.54 9.17 -23.35
CA THR A 511 16.63 9.15 -24.51
C THR A 511 17.41 9.43 -25.80
N THR A 512 18.42 8.66 -26.20
CA THR A 512 19.33 9.10 -27.30
C THR A 512 19.99 7.95 -28.09
N GLU A 513 20.48 8.28 -29.29
CA GLU A 513 21.37 7.42 -30.07
C GLU A 513 22.76 7.30 -29.41
N CYS A 514 23.02 6.17 -28.73
CA CYS A 514 24.31 5.89 -28.11
C CYS A 514 25.19 4.94 -28.93
N ARG A 515 25.71 5.35 -30.10
CA ARG A 515 26.50 4.44 -30.95
C ARG A 515 27.76 3.91 -30.29
N LEU A 516 28.53 4.75 -29.57
CA LEU A 516 29.75 4.28 -28.87
C LEU A 516 29.43 3.36 -27.69
N PHE A 517 28.21 3.41 -27.15
CA PHE A 517 27.81 2.48 -26.09
C PHE A 517 27.85 1.02 -26.60
N PHE A 518 27.47 0.80 -27.85
CA PHE A 518 27.42 -0.52 -28.48
C PHE A 518 28.75 -1.06 -28.99
N ASP A 519 29.83 -0.25 -28.96
CA ASP A 519 31.21 -0.73 -29.19
C ASP A 519 31.63 -1.76 -28.11
N GLY A 520 31.04 -1.69 -26.92
CA GLY A 520 31.25 -2.66 -25.83
C GLY A 520 32.60 -2.57 -25.14
N ASN A 521 33.69 -2.29 -25.87
CA ASN A 521 35.04 -2.15 -25.32
C ASN A 521 35.15 -0.98 -24.32
N ILE A 522 34.55 0.15 -24.69
CA ILE A 522 34.48 1.37 -23.88
C ILE A 522 33.71 1.06 -22.59
N LEU A 523 32.55 0.43 -22.72
CA LEU A 523 31.71 0.09 -21.59
C LEU A 523 32.37 -0.94 -20.67
N GLN A 524 33.00 -1.97 -21.24
CA GLN A 524 33.73 -2.99 -20.49
C GLN A 524 34.81 -2.38 -19.60
N THR A 525 35.55 -1.38 -20.11
CA THR A 525 36.59 -0.66 -19.34
C THR A 525 35.99 0.06 -18.14
N LEU A 526 34.84 0.71 -18.33
CA LEU A 526 34.15 1.45 -17.28
C LEU A 526 33.54 0.50 -16.23
N VAL A 527 32.85 -0.54 -16.70
CA VAL A 527 32.13 -1.51 -15.88
C VAL A 527 33.06 -2.37 -15.05
N HIS A 528 34.28 -2.63 -15.53
CA HIS A 528 35.21 -3.48 -14.80
C HIS A 528 35.38 -3.02 -13.34
N ARG A 529 35.29 -1.71 -13.09
CA ARG A 529 35.43 -1.06 -11.78
C ARG A 529 34.14 -0.98 -10.97
N LEU A 530 32.97 -1.18 -11.59
CA LEU A 530 31.68 -1.03 -10.94
C LEU A 530 31.24 -2.35 -10.27
N ASP A 531 30.67 -2.20 -9.08
CA ASP A 531 29.94 -3.24 -8.35
C ASP A 531 28.52 -3.38 -8.90
N SER A 532 27.89 -2.25 -9.26
CA SER A 532 26.56 -2.18 -9.85
C SER A 532 26.50 -1.26 -11.07
N PHE A 533 25.76 -1.70 -12.08
CA PHE A 533 25.53 -0.94 -13.30
C PHE A 533 24.10 -1.10 -13.78
N GLN A 534 23.47 0.03 -14.10
CA GLN A 534 22.20 0.11 -14.81
C GLN A 534 22.35 1.04 -15.99
N PHE A 535 21.79 0.61 -17.11
CA PHE A 535 21.70 1.39 -18.31
C PHE A 535 20.35 1.17 -18.95
N SER A 536 19.71 2.26 -19.33
CA SER A 536 18.42 2.31 -19.99
C SER A 536 18.54 3.32 -21.11
N ILE A 537 18.17 2.93 -22.31
CA ILE A 537 17.95 3.84 -23.43
C ILE A 537 16.48 3.75 -23.81
N ALA A 538 15.85 4.91 -23.99
CA ALA A 538 14.57 5.05 -24.65
C ALA A 538 14.75 5.76 -26.01
N ARG A 539 13.83 5.54 -26.96
CA ARG A 539 13.81 6.20 -28.28
C ARG A 539 15.09 6.00 -29.08
N PHE A 540 15.45 4.74 -29.29
CA PHE A 540 16.61 4.39 -30.08
C PHE A 540 16.27 4.40 -31.58
N LEU A 541 17.00 5.16 -32.40
CA LEU A 541 16.89 5.04 -33.85
C LEU A 541 17.49 3.69 -34.26
N GLN A 542 16.62 2.79 -34.76
CA GLN A 542 16.89 1.40 -35.13
C GLN A 542 18.34 1.21 -35.61
N PRO A 543 19.13 0.34 -34.95
CA PRO A 543 20.48 0.09 -35.43
C PRO A 543 20.32 -0.56 -36.79
N THR A 544 20.91 0.02 -37.82
CA THR A 544 20.88 -0.50 -39.20
C THR A 544 21.43 -1.94 -39.34
N TYR A 545 21.88 -2.57 -38.25
CA TYR A 545 22.26 -3.98 -38.12
C TYR A 545 21.91 -4.53 -36.72
N GLU A 546 20.70 -5.09 -36.58
CA GLU A 546 20.11 -5.55 -35.30
C GLU A 546 20.89 -6.67 -34.59
N GLU A 547 21.61 -7.53 -35.30
CA GLU A 547 22.28 -8.71 -34.68
C GLU A 547 23.66 -8.42 -34.09
N GLN A 548 24.44 -7.49 -34.66
CA GLN A 548 25.80 -7.21 -34.18
C GLN A 548 25.79 -6.50 -32.83
N THR A 549 24.78 -5.66 -32.61
CA THR A 549 24.64 -4.77 -31.45
C THR A 549 24.43 -5.54 -30.13
N LEU A 550 23.62 -6.61 -30.15
CA LEU A 550 23.40 -7.45 -28.98
C LEU A 550 24.54 -8.45 -28.74
N SER A 551 25.19 -8.90 -29.82
CA SER A 551 26.32 -9.84 -29.74
C SER A 551 27.46 -9.33 -28.86
N THR A 552 27.64 -8.00 -28.80
CA THR A 552 28.61 -7.32 -27.93
C THR A 552 28.39 -7.63 -26.44
N PHE A 553 27.15 -7.88 -26.00
CA PHE A 553 26.80 -8.15 -24.60
C PHE A 553 26.74 -9.64 -24.25
N TYR A 554 26.98 -10.54 -25.20
CA TYR A 554 27.01 -11.99 -24.97
C TYR A 554 28.41 -12.57 -24.75
N THR A 555 29.42 -11.73 -24.54
CA THR A 555 30.77 -12.21 -24.22
C THR A 555 30.84 -12.84 -22.82
N PRO A 556 31.80 -13.75 -22.56
CA PRO A 556 31.99 -14.34 -21.22
C PRO A 556 32.23 -13.29 -20.11
N PHE A 557 32.74 -12.11 -20.46
CA PHE A 557 32.87 -11.01 -19.53
C PHE A 557 31.50 -10.59 -18.97
N TRP A 558 30.52 -10.36 -19.83
CA TRP A 558 29.18 -9.92 -19.44
C TRP A 558 28.38 -11.04 -18.76
N LEU A 559 28.40 -12.24 -19.35
CA LEU A 559 27.58 -13.36 -18.87
C LEU A 559 28.14 -14.04 -17.62
N ASP A 560 29.45 -14.33 -17.58
CA ASP A 560 30.04 -15.14 -16.51
C ASP A 560 30.68 -14.29 -15.41
N THR A 561 31.42 -13.23 -15.80
CA THR A 561 32.17 -12.40 -14.85
C THR A 561 31.26 -11.42 -14.14
N LYS A 562 30.53 -10.61 -14.92
CA LYS A 562 29.68 -9.55 -14.39
C LYS A 562 28.23 -10.01 -14.18
N LYS A 563 27.81 -11.11 -14.81
CA LYS A 563 26.49 -11.74 -14.67
C LYS A 563 25.37 -10.76 -14.98
N TRP A 564 25.46 -10.12 -16.14
CA TRP A 564 24.53 -9.10 -16.56
C TRP A 564 23.26 -9.68 -17.16
N TYR A 565 22.19 -8.91 -17.04
CA TYR A 565 20.91 -9.14 -17.67
C TYR A 565 20.66 -8.02 -18.67
N THR A 566 20.40 -8.38 -19.91
CA THR A 566 20.07 -7.46 -21.00
C THR A 566 18.63 -7.71 -21.40
N GLN A 567 17.86 -6.63 -21.52
CA GLN A 567 16.48 -6.66 -21.99
C GLN A 567 16.36 -5.65 -23.13
N CYS A 568 15.85 -6.11 -24.27
CA CYS A 568 15.77 -5.29 -25.48
C CYS A 568 14.34 -5.37 -25.99
N TYR A 569 13.72 -4.22 -26.15
CA TYR A 569 12.41 -4.08 -26.75
C TYR A 569 12.56 -3.21 -28.00
N TRP A 570 12.07 -3.76 -29.10
CA TRP A 570 12.08 -3.12 -30.41
C TRP A 570 10.64 -3.13 -30.88
N HIS A 571 10.07 -1.97 -31.12
CA HIS A 571 8.80 -1.86 -31.82
C HIS A 571 9.09 -2.05 -33.30
N ILE A 572 8.43 -3.03 -33.92
CA ILE A 572 8.69 -3.38 -35.33
C ILE A 572 8.02 -2.34 -36.26
N ASP A 573 7.00 -1.63 -35.77
CA ASP A 573 6.29 -0.64 -36.56
C ASP A 573 7.09 0.66 -36.68
N GLU A 574 7.59 0.92 -37.90
CA GLU A 574 8.45 2.05 -38.27
C GLU A 574 7.83 3.43 -37.96
N GLU A 575 6.52 3.50 -37.72
CA GLU A 575 5.79 4.76 -37.51
C GLU A 575 5.86 5.27 -36.06
N ASN A 576 6.08 4.39 -35.07
CA ASN A 576 6.11 4.73 -33.63
C ASN A 576 7.51 4.59 -33.01
N LEU A 577 8.46 5.40 -33.49
CA LEU A 577 9.84 5.52 -32.98
C LEU A 577 9.96 5.84 -31.48
N ASP A 578 8.87 6.23 -30.84
CA ASP A 578 8.83 6.63 -29.44
C ASP A 578 8.90 5.47 -28.43
N SER A 579 8.81 4.22 -28.92
CA SER A 579 8.60 3.04 -28.07
C SER A 579 9.79 2.07 -28.01
N ASP A 580 10.91 2.35 -28.68
CA ASP A 580 12.10 1.49 -28.59
C ASP A 580 12.84 1.67 -27.26
N TYR A 581 13.05 0.56 -26.54
CA TYR A 581 13.71 0.55 -25.23
C TYR A 581 14.82 -0.50 -25.15
N PHE A 582 15.99 -0.10 -24.67
CA PHE A 582 17.13 -0.98 -24.47
C PHE A 582 17.67 -0.86 -23.04
N HIS A 583 17.67 -1.98 -22.32
CA HIS A 583 18.02 -2.02 -20.91
C HIS A 583 19.14 -3.03 -20.62
N ILE A 584 20.10 -2.63 -19.81
CA ILE A 584 21.15 -3.50 -19.26
C ILE A 584 21.26 -3.29 -17.76
N TYR A 585 21.29 -4.39 -17.01
CA TYR A 585 21.45 -4.35 -15.56
C TYR A 585 22.42 -5.41 -15.04
N SER A 586 23.18 -5.08 -13.99
CA SER A 586 24.03 -6.03 -13.28
C SER A 586 23.26 -6.92 -12.30
N VAL A 587 23.69 -8.17 -12.10
CA VAL A 587 23.17 -9.07 -11.05
C VAL A 587 24.20 -9.25 -9.92
N PRO A 588 23.83 -9.05 -8.64
CA PRO A 588 22.47 -8.86 -8.13
C PRO A 588 21.91 -7.48 -8.45
N TYR A 589 20.66 -7.45 -8.91
CA TYR A 589 19.96 -6.21 -9.23
C TYR A 589 19.88 -5.34 -7.97
N PRO A 590 20.42 -4.12 -7.98
CA PRO A 590 20.60 -3.35 -6.76
C PRO A 590 19.38 -2.50 -6.39
N PHE A 591 18.41 -2.33 -7.30
CA PHE A 591 17.29 -1.40 -7.12
C PHE A 591 16.01 -2.09 -6.62
N SER A 592 15.12 -1.27 -6.05
CA SER A 592 13.84 -1.74 -5.51
C SER A 592 12.74 -1.84 -6.55
N ASN A 593 12.85 -1.12 -7.67
CA ASN A 593 11.85 -1.10 -8.74
C ASN A 593 12.47 -1.79 -9.94
N PHE A 594 11.71 -2.58 -10.66
CA PHE A 594 12.16 -3.24 -11.89
C PHE A 594 11.05 -3.14 -12.92
N ASP A 595 11.40 -2.71 -14.13
CA ASP A 595 10.46 -2.58 -15.24
C ASP A 595 10.64 -3.80 -16.17
N ILE A 596 9.56 -4.52 -16.48
CA ILE A 596 9.55 -5.59 -17.49
C ILE A 596 8.78 -5.10 -18.70
N TYR A 597 9.50 -4.98 -19.81
CA TYR A 597 8.95 -4.76 -21.15
C TYR A 597 8.76 -6.09 -21.88
N LYS A 598 7.82 -6.15 -22.84
CA LYS A 598 7.77 -7.25 -23.80
C LYS A 598 9.13 -7.33 -24.50
N CYS A 599 9.58 -8.53 -24.83
CA CYS A 599 10.72 -8.71 -25.71
C CYS A 599 10.20 -9.40 -26.97
N THR A 600 10.49 -8.82 -28.13
CA THR A 600 10.14 -9.40 -29.44
C THR A 600 10.89 -10.71 -29.72
N ASN A 601 11.99 -10.97 -29.01
CA ASN A 601 12.80 -12.17 -29.17
C ASN A 601 12.76 -13.09 -27.93
N GLU A 602 12.24 -14.31 -28.11
CA GLU A 602 12.30 -15.42 -27.13
C GLU A 602 13.73 -15.83 -26.73
N ASN A 603 14.76 -15.29 -27.41
CA ASN A 603 16.15 -15.75 -27.35
C ASN A 603 16.96 -15.29 -26.13
N LEU A 604 16.42 -14.49 -25.21
CA LEU A 604 17.21 -13.86 -24.14
C LEU A 604 17.30 -14.65 -22.83
N LEU A 605 16.59 -15.77 -22.70
CA LEU A 605 16.56 -16.56 -21.47
C LEU A 605 16.97 -18.01 -21.72
N SER A 606 18.22 -18.35 -21.36
CA SER A 606 18.42 -19.67 -20.78
C SER A 606 17.66 -19.68 -19.45
N LYS A 607 16.38 -20.09 -19.49
CA LYS A 607 15.35 -19.98 -18.44
C LYS A 607 15.80 -20.49 -17.05
N ASP A 608 16.88 -21.28 -16.98
CA ASP A 608 17.37 -21.91 -15.75
C ASP A 608 18.55 -21.18 -15.06
N LYS A 609 19.09 -20.09 -15.63
CA LYS A 609 20.29 -19.42 -15.09
C LYS A 609 20.04 -18.09 -14.39
N LEU A 610 18.81 -17.58 -14.40
CA LEU A 610 18.48 -16.34 -13.69
C LEU A 610 18.68 -16.54 -12.18
N LYS A 611 19.42 -15.63 -11.55
CA LYS A 611 19.54 -15.58 -10.09
C LYS A 611 18.35 -14.85 -9.49
N SER A 612 18.10 -15.07 -8.21
CA SER A 612 17.04 -14.36 -7.47
C SER A 612 17.31 -12.85 -7.39
N PHE A 613 16.33 -12.05 -7.77
CA PHE A 613 16.25 -10.61 -7.65
C PHE A 613 15.70 -10.21 -6.27
N THR A 614 16.46 -10.47 -5.21
CA THR A 614 15.96 -10.33 -3.83
C THR A 614 15.72 -8.89 -3.37
N LYS A 615 16.22 -7.89 -4.09
CA LYS A 615 16.06 -6.47 -3.76
C LYS A 615 14.83 -5.83 -4.40
N VAL A 616 14.26 -6.46 -5.44
CA VAL A 616 13.09 -5.96 -6.16
C VAL A 616 11.87 -6.06 -5.24
N LYS A 617 11.27 -4.91 -4.96
CA LYS A 617 10.06 -4.74 -4.15
C LYS A 617 8.88 -4.26 -4.98
N ARG A 618 9.12 -3.54 -6.07
CA ARG A 618 8.12 -3.09 -7.03
C ARG A 618 8.48 -3.63 -8.41
N LEU A 619 7.48 -4.16 -9.09
CA LEU A 619 7.61 -4.67 -10.45
C LEU A 619 6.60 -3.94 -11.33
N ASP A 620 7.07 -3.18 -12.30
CA ASP A 620 6.23 -2.52 -13.29
C ASP A 620 6.25 -3.39 -14.56
N LEU A 621 5.08 -3.82 -15.02
CA LEU A 621 4.88 -4.74 -16.13
C LEU A 621 4.19 -3.96 -17.23
N SER A 622 4.86 -3.72 -18.35
CA SER A 622 4.33 -2.83 -19.38
C SER A 622 3.55 -3.54 -20.49
N GLU A 623 3.64 -4.86 -20.60
CA GLU A 623 2.81 -5.69 -21.49
C GLU A 623 2.73 -7.13 -20.97
N THR A 624 1.54 -7.73 -21.02
CA THR A 624 1.13 -8.98 -20.34
C THR A 624 1.52 -10.30 -21.01
N SER A 625 2.43 -10.29 -21.99
CA SER A 625 2.84 -11.56 -22.61
C SER A 625 3.42 -12.52 -21.55
N ASP A 626 2.64 -13.56 -21.23
CA ASP A 626 2.92 -14.59 -20.21
C ASP A 626 4.34 -15.19 -20.32
N ILE A 627 4.85 -15.22 -21.55
CA ILE A 627 6.13 -15.85 -21.94
C ILE A 627 7.31 -15.18 -21.22
N ASN A 628 7.26 -13.86 -20.99
CA ASN A 628 8.36 -13.10 -20.42
C ASN A 628 8.21 -12.84 -18.91
N ILE A 629 6.98 -12.66 -18.43
CA ILE A 629 6.72 -12.26 -17.04
C ILE A 629 6.92 -13.43 -16.08
N ILE A 630 6.44 -14.62 -16.42
CA ILE A 630 6.40 -15.76 -15.51
C ILE A 630 7.80 -16.21 -15.05
N PRO A 631 8.81 -16.32 -15.93
CA PRO A 631 10.18 -16.58 -15.50
C PRO A 631 10.67 -15.53 -14.50
N PHE A 632 10.44 -14.24 -14.76
CA PHE A 632 10.93 -13.17 -13.89
C PHE A 632 10.28 -13.19 -12.51
N LEU A 633 8.96 -13.40 -12.45
CA LEU A 633 8.22 -13.54 -11.18
C LEU A 633 8.76 -14.68 -10.32
N LYS A 634 9.21 -15.79 -10.92
CA LYS A 634 9.84 -16.90 -10.17
C LYS A 634 11.15 -16.49 -9.51
N HIS A 635 11.84 -15.49 -10.05
CA HIS A 635 13.11 -15.00 -9.52
C HIS A 635 12.96 -13.79 -8.59
N CYS A 636 11.76 -13.25 -8.39
CA CYS A 636 11.53 -12.07 -7.54
C CYS A 636 10.71 -12.42 -6.28
N PRO A 637 11.28 -13.17 -5.30
CA PRO A 637 10.51 -13.72 -4.19
C PRO A 637 9.97 -12.67 -3.22
N TYR A 638 10.48 -11.43 -3.25
CA TYR A 638 10.13 -10.37 -2.28
C TYR A 638 9.42 -9.16 -2.92
N VAL A 639 8.75 -9.36 -4.05
CA VAL A 639 7.93 -8.29 -4.66
C VAL A 639 6.75 -8.02 -3.74
N HIS A 640 6.56 -6.74 -3.41
CA HIS A 640 5.46 -6.22 -2.60
C HIS A 640 4.40 -5.53 -3.45
N THR A 641 4.82 -4.88 -4.54
CA THR A 641 3.97 -4.12 -5.45
C THR A 641 4.15 -4.63 -6.87
N ILE A 642 3.04 -4.90 -7.56
CA ILE A 642 3.04 -5.14 -9.01
C ILE A 642 2.19 -4.06 -9.67
N CYS A 643 2.73 -3.41 -10.69
CA CYS A 643 2.01 -2.46 -11.53
C CYS A 643 1.84 -3.09 -12.89
N LEU A 644 0.60 -3.15 -13.37
CA LEU A 644 0.25 -3.53 -14.73
C LEU A 644 0.01 -2.22 -15.47
N ASN A 645 0.93 -1.87 -16.37
CA ASN A 645 0.80 -0.73 -17.25
C ASN A 645 0.39 -1.27 -18.61
N ASP A 646 -0.54 -0.58 -19.26
CA ASP A 646 -0.87 -0.83 -20.65
C ASP A 646 0.08 -0.02 -21.55
N ILE A 647 0.49 -0.62 -22.66
CA ILE A 647 1.19 0.06 -23.75
C ILE A 647 0.25 0.22 -24.97
N TYR A 648 -0.91 -0.44 -24.99
CA TYR A 648 -1.85 -0.36 -26.10
C TYR A 648 -2.75 0.87 -26.01
N ASP A 649 -2.16 2.04 -26.25
CA ASP A 649 -2.88 3.28 -26.57
C ASP A 649 -3.19 3.35 -28.08
N ASP A 650 -3.45 2.20 -28.73
CA ASP A 650 -3.82 2.13 -30.16
C ASP A 650 -5.32 2.45 -30.37
N GLU A 651 -5.89 3.38 -29.59
CA GLU A 651 -7.20 3.97 -29.90
C GLU A 651 -7.18 4.71 -31.26
N GLU A 652 -6.01 5.04 -31.80
CA GLU A 652 -5.90 5.67 -33.13
C GLU A 652 -6.26 4.74 -34.31
N ASN A 653 -6.43 3.42 -34.10
CA ASN A 653 -6.88 2.51 -35.16
C ASN A 653 -8.37 2.10 -35.05
N TYR A 654 -9.09 2.57 -34.04
CA TYR A 654 -10.53 2.34 -33.90
C TYR A 654 -11.34 3.60 -34.23
N GLY A 655 -11.26 4.05 -35.48
CA GLY A 655 -12.36 4.77 -36.11
C GLY A 655 -12.12 6.23 -36.46
N THR A 656 -11.61 6.45 -37.67
CA THR A 656 -12.25 7.43 -38.57
C THR A 656 -12.69 6.70 -39.85
N ASP A 657 -13.98 6.41 -39.94
CA ASP A 657 -14.79 6.36 -41.17
C ASP A 657 -14.16 5.76 -42.44
N GLU A 658 -13.93 4.44 -42.48
CA GLU A 658 -13.92 3.70 -43.76
C GLU A 658 -14.99 2.59 -43.73
N GLU A 659 -16.26 3.02 -43.83
CA GLU A 659 -17.39 2.18 -44.28
C GLU A 659 -17.46 2.07 -45.82
N GLU A 660 -16.44 2.50 -46.56
CA GLU A 660 -16.42 2.40 -48.02
C GLU A 660 -15.29 1.48 -48.52
N ASP A 661 -15.67 0.48 -49.33
CA ASP A 661 -14.82 -0.40 -50.15
C ASP A 661 -14.20 -1.69 -49.54
N ILE A 662 -15.03 -2.53 -48.90
CA ILE A 662 -14.83 -3.99 -48.94
C ILE A 662 -16.01 -4.64 -49.67
N THR A 663 -16.05 -4.43 -50.98
CA THR A 663 -16.65 -5.41 -51.91
C THR A 663 -15.57 -5.83 -52.89
N ASP A 664 -15.38 -7.15 -53.00
CA ASP A 664 -14.55 -7.86 -53.99
C ASP A 664 -13.06 -8.03 -53.63
N GLN A 665 -12.73 -8.98 -52.74
CA GLN A 665 -11.70 -10.01 -53.03
C GLN A 665 -12.04 -11.35 -52.36
N ASN A 666 -11.75 -12.42 -53.10
CA ASN A 666 -12.28 -13.77 -52.91
C ASN A 666 -11.67 -14.53 -51.71
N ASP A 667 -12.56 -15.19 -50.98
CA ASP A 667 -12.48 -16.56 -50.46
C ASP A 667 -11.12 -17.30 -50.58
N GLU A 668 -10.24 -17.10 -49.61
CA GLU A 668 -9.45 -18.21 -49.05
C GLU A 668 -9.71 -18.27 -47.54
N ASN A 669 -10.40 -19.34 -47.13
CA ASN A 669 -10.71 -19.69 -45.74
C ASN A 669 -9.42 -19.92 -44.93
N VAL A 670 -8.77 -18.86 -44.45
CA VAL A 670 -7.87 -18.96 -43.31
C VAL A 670 -8.76 -19.02 -42.07
N SER A 671 -8.85 -20.21 -41.46
CA SER A 671 -9.67 -20.40 -40.29
C SER A 671 -9.09 -19.56 -39.14
N ILE A 672 -9.87 -18.59 -38.65
CA ILE A 672 -9.54 -17.78 -37.46
C ILE A 672 -9.30 -18.70 -36.22
N ASN A 673 -9.79 -19.94 -36.26
CA ASN A 673 -9.53 -20.96 -35.25
C ASN A 673 -8.09 -21.50 -35.23
N ASP A 674 -7.32 -21.37 -36.31
CA ASP A 674 -5.95 -21.89 -36.38
C ASP A 674 -4.89 -20.91 -35.81
N ILE A 675 -5.21 -19.61 -35.71
CA ILE A 675 -4.30 -18.60 -35.13
C ILE A 675 -4.48 -18.50 -33.60
N GLN A 676 -5.65 -18.85 -33.06
CA GLN A 676 -5.93 -18.80 -31.61
C GLN A 676 -5.42 -20.01 -30.79
N SER A 677 -4.83 -21.04 -31.41
CA SER A 677 -4.61 -22.33 -30.74
C SER A 677 -3.16 -22.73 -30.45
N THR A 678 -2.15 -21.94 -30.81
CA THR A 678 -0.73 -22.33 -30.64
C THR A 678 0.01 -21.73 -29.44
N TYR A 679 -0.50 -20.69 -28.78
CA TYR A 679 0.07 -20.22 -27.51
C TYR A 679 -0.61 -20.96 -26.35
N SER A 680 -0.13 -22.16 -26.05
CA SER A 680 -0.60 -22.92 -24.89
C SER A 680 -0.24 -22.17 -23.58
N TYR A 681 -1.23 -21.52 -22.99
CA TYR A 681 -1.24 -20.79 -21.69
C TYR A 681 -0.88 -21.64 -20.44
N GLN A 682 -0.10 -22.71 -20.58
CA GLN A 682 0.10 -23.71 -19.51
C GLN A 682 1.18 -23.36 -18.47
N SER A 683 1.85 -22.21 -18.59
CA SER A 683 2.83 -21.81 -17.58
C SER A 683 2.12 -21.36 -16.29
N THR A 684 2.27 -22.16 -15.23
CA THR A 684 1.73 -21.82 -13.90
C THR A 684 2.54 -20.66 -13.29
N LEU A 685 1.86 -19.57 -12.92
CA LEU A 685 2.43 -18.49 -12.12
C LEU A 685 2.91 -19.01 -10.76
N PRO A 686 4.07 -18.55 -10.24
CA PRO A 686 4.49 -18.88 -8.88
C PRO A 686 3.57 -18.25 -7.84
N ILE A 687 3.50 -18.82 -6.63
CA ILE A 687 2.80 -18.18 -5.51
C ILE A 687 3.58 -16.94 -5.09
N LEU A 688 2.95 -15.78 -5.20
CA LEU A 688 3.49 -14.47 -4.90
C LEU A 688 3.03 -13.99 -3.52
N SER A 689 3.45 -14.70 -2.48
CA SER A 689 2.98 -14.46 -1.10
C SER A 689 3.38 -13.10 -0.51
N TYR A 690 4.34 -12.39 -1.09
CA TYR A 690 4.79 -11.09 -0.59
C TYR A 690 4.06 -9.90 -1.22
N VAL A 691 3.35 -10.13 -2.33
CA VAL A 691 2.61 -9.07 -3.02
C VAL A 691 1.42 -8.68 -2.17
N ARG A 692 1.37 -7.39 -1.83
CA ARG A 692 0.31 -6.77 -1.01
C ARG A 692 -0.43 -5.71 -1.80
N TYR A 693 0.22 -5.10 -2.78
CA TYR A 693 -0.34 -4.02 -3.56
C TYR A 693 -0.28 -4.34 -5.05
N LEU A 694 -1.42 -4.23 -5.72
CA LEU A 694 -1.51 -4.31 -7.17
C LEU A 694 -2.02 -2.96 -7.70
N ILE A 695 -1.34 -2.41 -8.70
CA ILE A 695 -1.70 -1.18 -9.40
C ILE A 695 -2.06 -1.57 -10.83
N LEU A 696 -3.29 -1.31 -11.24
CA LEU A 696 -3.75 -1.40 -12.62
C LEU A 696 -3.74 0.02 -13.17
N LEU A 697 -2.82 0.30 -14.10
CA LEU A 697 -2.81 1.56 -14.85
C LEU A 697 -3.59 1.48 -16.16
N ALA A 698 -3.92 0.28 -16.64
CA ALA A 698 -4.97 0.04 -17.62
C ALA A 698 -5.14 -1.48 -17.74
N LEU A 699 -6.32 -1.91 -18.18
CA LEU A 699 -6.69 -3.31 -18.28
C LEU A 699 -7.17 -3.60 -19.71
N PRO A 700 -6.32 -4.12 -20.60
CA PRO A 700 -6.79 -4.57 -21.90
C PRO A 700 -7.81 -5.69 -21.77
N GLU A 701 -8.79 -5.77 -22.69
CA GLU A 701 -9.80 -6.84 -22.69
C GLU A 701 -9.16 -8.26 -22.69
N HIS A 702 -7.96 -8.41 -23.26
CA HIS A 702 -7.21 -9.66 -23.29
C HIS A 702 -6.45 -9.99 -21.99
N ASP A 703 -6.35 -9.06 -21.05
CA ASP A 703 -5.52 -9.16 -19.85
C ASP A 703 -6.28 -9.55 -18.59
N LEU A 704 -7.60 -9.66 -18.68
CA LEU A 704 -8.46 -10.08 -17.58
C LEU A 704 -8.14 -11.47 -17.06
N GLU A 705 -7.84 -12.43 -17.95
CA GLU A 705 -7.45 -13.78 -17.54
C GLU A 705 -6.10 -13.77 -16.81
N PHE A 706 -5.14 -12.97 -17.29
CA PHE A 706 -3.86 -12.80 -16.64
C PHE A 706 -4.02 -12.14 -15.25
N PHE A 707 -4.84 -11.09 -15.17
CA PHE A 707 -5.18 -10.43 -13.92
C PHE A 707 -5.85 -11.40 -12.93
N GLU A 708 -6.80 -12.21 -13.38
CA GLU A 708 -7.44 -13.23 -12.52
C GLU A 708 -6.41 -14.22 -11.98
N ARG A 709 -5.54 -14.75 -12.85
CA ARG A 709 -4.46 -15.65 -12.46
C ARG A 709 -3.49 -14.97 -11.47
N LEU A 710 -3.15 -13.71 -11.70
CA LEU A 710 -2.29 -12.92 -10.82
C LEU A 710 -2.91 -12.71 -9.44
N VAL A 711 -4.19 -12.36 -9.38
CA VAL A 711 -4.97 -12.25 -8.13
C VAL A 711 -5.03 -13.60 -7.41
N TYR A 712 -5.19 -14.70 -8.15
CA TYR A 712 -5.22 -16.04 -7.57
C TYR A 712 -3.90 -16.40 -6.87
N VAL A 713 -2.76 -16.12 -7.51
CA VAL A 713 -1.42 -16.42 -6.96
C VAL A 713 -0.91 -15.43 -5.92
N THR A 714 -1.64 -14.35 -5.63
CA THR A 714 -1.27 -13.33 -4.63
C THR A 714 -2.15 -13.43 -3.37
N PRO A 715 -1.95 -14.44 -2.50
CA PRO A 715 -2.85 -14.72 -1.38
C PRO A 715 -2.93 -13.60 -0.33
N ASN A 716 -1.92 -12.74 -0.26
CA ASN A 716 -1.82 -11.64 0.71
C ASN A 716 -2.09 -10.26 0.08
N LEU A 717 -2.62 -10.23 -1.14
CA LEU A 717 -3.06 -8.99 -1.80
C LEU A 717 -4.09 -8.30 -0.90
N ASN A 718 -3.85 -7.05 -0.53
CA ASN A 718 -4.73 -6.32 0.36
C ASN A 718 -5.02 -4.88 -0.07
N ARG A 719 -4.28 -4.38 -1.06
CA ARG A 719 -4.49 -3.09 -1.70
C ARG A 719 -4.59 -3.26 -3.21
N LEU A 720 -5.57 -2.59 -3.80
CA LEU A 720 -5.75 -2.49 -5.25
C LEU A 720 -5.86 -1.01 -5.62
N SER A 721 -5.07 -0.56 -6.58
CA SER A 721 -5.27 0.71 -7.28
C SER A 721 -5.68 0.39 -8.69
N VAL A 722 -6.73 1.03 -9.19
CA VAL A 722 -7.31 0.70 -10.49
C VAL A 722 -8.02 1.92 -11.05
N PHE A 723 -8.05 2.07 -12.37
CA PHE A 723 -8.86 3.10 -12.99
C PHE A 723 -10.34 2.75 -12.91
N PHE A 724 -11.18 3.78 -12.93
CA PHE A 724 -12.61 3.60 -12.73
C PHE A 724 -13.24 2.69 -13.79
N ASP A 725 -12.81 2.82 -15.05
CA ASP A 725 -13.34 2.04 -16.17
C ASP A 725 -12.92 0.57 -16.09
N ASP A 726 -11.63 0.29 -15.88
CA ASP A 726 -11.12 -1.06 -15.61
C ASP A 726 -11.88 -1.73 -14.44
N LEU A 727 -12.16 -0.97 -13.38
CA LEU A 727 -12.90 -1.49 -12.23
C LEU A 727 -14.34 -1.83 -12.61
N LEU A 728 -15.01 -1.01 -13.44
CA LEU A 728 -16.32 -1.35 -13.95
C LEU A 728 -16.26 -2.61 -14.80
N GLU A 729 -15.26 -2.74 -15.67
CA GLU A 729 -15.08 -3.94 -16.49
C GLU A 729 -14.92 -5.19 -15.61
N ILE A 730 -14.01 -5.16 -14.64
CA ILE A 730 -13.79 -6.23 -13.64
C ILE A 730 -15.11 -6.64 -12.97
N ILE A 731 -15.97 -5.68 -12.62
CA ILE A 731 -17.25 -5.94 -11.94
C ILE A 731 -18.31 -6.52 -12.88
N HIS A 732 -18.33 -6.11 -14.15
CA HIS A 732 -19.34 -6.56 -15.11
C HIS A 732 -19.06 -7.96 -15.68
N ILE A 733 -17.84 -8.46 -15.55
CA ILE A 733 -17.49 -9.78 -16.04
C ILE A 733 -18.20 -10.87 -15.22
N PRO A 734 -18.82 -11.87 -15.88
CA PRO A 734 -19.58 -12.94 -15.21
C PRO A 734 -18.73 -13.92 -14.37
N GLN A 735 -17.43 -13.67 -14.22
CA GLN A 735 -16.50 -14.48 -13.42
C GLN A 735 -16.70 -14.21 -11.91
N GLN A 736 -17.69 -14.89 -11.32
CA GLN A 736 -18.05 -14.76 -9.90
C GLN A 736 -16.88 -15.02 -8.93
N ASN A 737 -15.82 -15.70 -9.36
CA ASN A 737 -14.68 -16.03 -8.52
C ASN A 737 -13.76 -14.82 -8.29
N LEU A 738 -13.45 -14.03 -9.31
CA LEU A 738 -12.55 -12.87 -9.21
C LEU A 738 -13.11 -11.83 -8.24
N CYS A 739 -14.34 -11.39 -8.46
CA CYS A 739 -15.03 -10.43 -7.57
C CYS A 739 -15.09 -10.94 -6.12
N LYS A 740 -15.35 -12.24 -5.92
CA LYS A 740 -15.37 -12.84 -4.59
C LYS A 740 -13.98 -12.87 -3.94
N ILE A 741 -12.92 -13.11 -4.70
CA ILE A 741 -11.54 -13.07 -4.19
C ILE A 741 -11.18 -11.64 -3.79
N LEU A 742 -11.44 -10.67 -4.67
CA LEU A 742 -11.18 -9.26 -4.40
C LEU A 742 -11.96 -8.77 -3.16
N GLN A 743 -13.25 -9.09 -3.06
CA GLN A 743 -14.09 -8.74 -1.91
C GLN A 743 -13.55 -9.29 -0.57
N ASN A 744 -12.97 -10.49 -0.58
CA ASN A 744 -12.46 -11.12 0.64
C ASN A 744 -11.05 -10.67 1.03
N ARG A 745 -10.27 -10.11 0.08
CA ARG A 745 -8.84 -9.84 0.26
C ARG A 745 -8.51 -8.35 0.31
N ILE A 746 -9.18 -7.52 -0.47
CA ILE A 746 -8.87 -6.08 -0.59
C ILE A 746 -9.48 -5.31 0.59
N TYR A 747 -8.62 -4.71 1.42
CA TYR A 747 -9.01 -3.80 2.50
C TYR A 747 -8.88 -2.32 2.10
N GLN A 748 -8.05 -2.03 1.11
CA GLN A 748 -7.84 -0.68 0.59
C GLN A 748 -7.99 -0.68 -0.94
N LEU A 749 -9.03 0.00 -1.42
CA LEU A 749 -9.27 0.23 -2.84
C LEU A 749 -8.99 1.71 -3.15
N GLU A 750 -8.04 1.94 -4.06
CA GLU A 750 -7.74 3.25 -4.62
C GLU A 750 -8.30 3.29 -6.05
N ILE A 751 -9.20 4.22 -6.30
CA ILE A 751 -9.84 4.35 -7.61
C ILE A 751 -9.32 5.63 -8.23
N ASN A 752 -8.58 5.47 -9.31
CA ASN A 752 -8.04 6.59 -10.06
C ASN A 752 -9.06 7.03 -11.13
N LEU A 753 -9.15 8.33 -11.38
CA LEU A 753 -10.13 8.93 -12.28
C LEU A 753 -9.36 9.62 -13.42
N ASP A 754 -9.22 8.95 -14.57
CA ASP A 754 -8.44 9.47 -15.71
C ASP A 754 -9.20 10.44 -16.60
N TYR A 755 -10.51 10.28 -16.71
CA TYR A 755 -11.33 11.18 -17.51
C TYR A 755 -11.99 12.28 -16.69
N SER A 756 -12.55 13.26 -17.40
CA SER A 756 -13.45 14.29 -16.87
C SER A 756 -14.80 13.69 -16.42
N TRP A 757 -14.75 12.73 -15.49
CA TRP A 757 -15.93 12.12 -14.90
C TRP A 757 -16.76 13.19 -14.22
N SER A 758 -17.93 13.46 -14.78
CA SER A 758 -18.90 14.33 -14.12
C SER A 758 -19.30 13.71 -12.77
N SER A 759 -19.61 14.57 -11.80
CA SER A 759 -20.16 14.13 -10.50
C SER A 759 -21.39 13.22 -10.64
N VAL A 760 -22.09 13.25 -11.78
CA VAL A 760 -23.26 12.41 -12.08
C VAL A 760 -22.85 10.95 -12.32
N HIS A 761 -21.79 10.71 -13.10
CA HIS A 761 -21.30 9.36 -13.38
C HIS A 761 -20.79 8.69 -12.10
N ILE A 762 -19.97 9.42 -11.34
CA ILE A 762 -19.45 8.98 -10.04
C ILE A 762 -20.59 8.59 -9.09
N ARG A 763 -21.64 9.42 -8.97
CA ARG A 763 -22.80 9.14 -8.12
C ARG A 763 -23.62 7.94 -8.57
N ARG A 764 -23.70 7.69 -9.89
CA ARG A 764 -24.46 6.57 -10.46
C ARG A 764 -23.78 5.23 -10.18
N ASP A 765 -22.45 5.19 -10.30
CA ASP A 765 -21.71 3.94 -10.41
C ASP A 765 -20.89 3.58 -9.15
N ILE A 766 -20.46 4.54 -8.31
CA ILE A 766 -19.85 4.23 -6.99
C ILE A 766 -20.73 3.31 -6.13
N PRO A 767 -22.06 3.50 -6.02
CA PRO A 767 -22.88 2.61 -5.22
C PRO A 767 -22.91 1.16 -5.74
N LYS A 768 -22.61 0.93 -7.02
CA LYS A 768 -22.46 -0.42 -7.57
C LYS A 768 -21.12 -1.03 -7.18
N ILE A 769 -20.05 -0.22 -7.19
CA ILE A 769 -18.71 -0.63 -6.75
C ILE A 769 -18.66 -0.94 -5.25
N LEU A 770 -19.37 -0.18 -4.43
CA LEU A 770 -19.41 -0.37 -2.97
C LEU A 770 -20.30 -1.55 -2.52
N ARG A 771 -21.18 -2.06 -3.40
CA ARG A 771 -22.04 -3.21 -3.13
C ARG A 771 -21.31 -4.48 -3.50
#